data_AF-K1A7B6-F1
#
_entry.id   AF-K1A7B6-F1
#
_cell.length_a   1.000
_cell.length_b   1.000
_cell.length_c   1.000
_cell.angle_alpha   90.00
_cell.angle_beta   90.00
_cell.angle_gamma   90.00
#
_symmetry.space_group_name_H-M   'P 1'
#
loop_
_entity.id
_entity.type
_entity.pdbx_description
1 polymer ?
#
loop_
_entity_poly.entity_id
_entity_poly.type
_entity_poly.pdbx_seq_one_letter_code
_entity_poly.pdbx_strand_id
1 'polypeptide(L)'
;MEKKIHYKMHKVKKNWVAIALTTLALIVAPKVLGLEPGVVHADDVKQVVVQEPATAQTSGPGQQTPAQANVASEKEAEKATPADKVTGDVAASEKPAKPAENTEATVQTNAQEPAKPADTKEASTEKAAVAEEVKAANAITETPKTEVAEQNKQARPTTAQDQEGDKREKSAVEDKIVANPKVAKKDRLPEPAQKQGAVAERMVADQAQPAPVNADHDDDVLSHIKTIDGKNYYVQDDGTVKKNFAVELNGRILYFDAETGALVDSNEYQFQQGTSSLNNEFSQKNAFYGTTDKDIETVDGYLTADSWYRPKFILKDGKTWTASTETDLRPLLMAWWPDKRTQINYLNYMNQQGLGAGAFENKVEQALLTGASQQVQRKIEEKIGKEGDTKWLRTLMGAFVKTQPNWNIKSESETTGTKKDHLQGGALLYTNNEKSSHADSKFRLLNRTPTSQTGKPKYFIDKSNGGYEFLLANDFDNSNPAVQAEQLNWLHFMMNFGSIVANDPTANFDGVRVDAVDNVNADLLQIASDYFKSRYKVGESEEEAIKHLSILEAWSDNDPDYNKDTKGAQLAIDNKLRLSLLYSFMRNLSIRSGVEPTITNSLNDRSSEKKNGERMANYIFVRAHDSEVQTVIADIIRENINPNTDGLTFTMDELKQAFKIYNEDMRKADKKYTQFNIPTAHALMLSNKDSITRVYYG
;
A
#
# COMPACT_ATOMS: atom_id res chain seq x y z
N MET A 1 -12.10 8.74 36.35
CA MET A 1 -11.48 8.38 35.06
C MET A 1 -12.07 7.07 34.60
N GLU A 2 -12.74 7.06 33.47
CA GLU A 2 -13.36 5.85 32.91
C GLU A 2 -12.32 5.04 32.12
N LYS A 3 -12.38 3.71 32.21
CA LYS A 3 -11.56 2.83 31.37
C LYS A 3 -12.21 2.69 29.98
N LYS A 4 -11.73 3.46 29.01
CA LYS A 4 -12.06 3.23 27.59
C LYS A 4 -11.37 1.97 27.08
N ILE A 5 -12.03 0.82 27.26
CA ILE A 5 -11.63 -0.46 26.66
C ILE A 5 -11.97 -0.39 25.18
N HIS A 6 -10.98 -0.56 24.30
CA HIS A 6 -11.19 -0.60 22.86
C HIS A 6 -11.21 -2.06 22.42
N TYR A 7 -12.12 -2.44 21.53
CA TYR A 7 -12.19 -3.80 21.01
C TYR A 7 -11.71 -3.83 19.57
N LYS A 8 -10.86 -4.80 19.23
CA LYS A 8 -10.43 -5.04 17.85
C LYS A 8 -10.88 -6.44 17.42
N MET A 9 -11.59 -6.52 16.29
CA MET A 9 -11.91 -7.79 15.64
C MET A 9 -10.64 -8.43 15.09
N HIS A 10 -10.46 -9.72 15.34
CA HIS A 10 -9.38 -10.52 14.79
C HIS A 10 -9.93 -11.82 14.19
N LYS A 11 -9.42 -12.22 13.03
CA LYS A 11 -9.76 -13.50 12.42
C LYS A 11 -8.89 -14.58 13.04
N VAL A 12 -9.52 -15.64 13.57
CA VAL A 12 -8.85 -16.80 14.16
C VAL A 12 -9.37 -18.04 13.44
N LYS A 13 -8.53 -18.63 12.57
CA LYS A 13 -8.91 -19.69 11.63
C LYS A 13 -10.10 -19.26 10.76
N LYS A 14 -11.29 -19.83 10.98
CA LYS A 14 -12.52 -19.52 10.22
C LYS A 14 -13.47 -18.54 10.91
N ASN A 15 -13.19 -18.14 12.15
CA ASN A 15 -14.10 -17.34 12.96
C ASN A 15 -13.53 -15.94 13.20
N TRP A 16 -14.41 -14.94 13.34
CA TRP A 16 -14.04 -13.62 13.88
C TRP A 16 -14.22 -13.60 15.40
N VAL A 17 -13.31 -12.94 16.11
CA VAL A 17 -13.31 -12.83 17.58
C VAL A 17 -12.95 -11.40 17.98
N ALA A 18 -13.71 -10.80 18.89
CA ALA A 18 -13.42 -9.46 19.41
C ALA A 18 -12.45 -9.54 20.61
N ILE A 19 -11.30 -8.88 20.52
CA ILE A 19 -10.26 -8.86 21.56
C ILE A 19 -10.25 -7.50 22.25
N ALA A 20 -10.30 -7.51 23.58
CA ALA A 20 -10.28 -6.30 24.41
C ALA A 20 -8.85 -5.76 24.59
N LEU A 21 -8.61 -4.51 24.16
CA LEU A 21 -7.38 -3.76 24.38
C LEU A 21 -7.58 -2.80 25.57
N THR A 22 -6.96 -3.14 26.70
CA THR A 22 -6.86 -2.28 27.88
C THR A 22 -5.59 -1.44 27.84
N THR A 23 -5.67 -0.22 27.30
CA THR A 23 -4.57 0.75 27.35
C THR A 23 -4.36 1.28 28.77
N LEU A 24 -3.31 0.81 29.44
CA LEU A 24 -2.94 1.29 30.78
C LEU A 24 -2.12 2.59 30.65
N ALA A 25 -2.79 3.73 30.80
CA ALA A 25 -2.17 5.06 30.72
C ALA A 25 -1.26 5.36 31.93
N LEU A 26 -0.03 4.83 31.92
CA LEU A 26 1.01 5.13 32.88
C LEU A 26 1.72 6.45 32.53
N ILE A 27 1.27 7.54 33.16
CA ILE A 27 2.00 8.81 33.15
C ILE A 27 3.21 8.67 34.09
N VAL A 28 4.38 8.36 33.52
CA VAL A 28 5.67 8.31 34.22
C VAL A 28 6.68 9.20 33.48
N ALA A 29 7.38 10.07 34.20
CA ALA A 29 8.23 11.08 33.59
C ALA A 29 9.52 10.49 32.97
N PRO A 30 10.05 11.03 31.85
CA PRO A 30 10.98 10.28 30.96
C PRO A 30 12.42 10.09 31.47
N LYS A 31 12.74 10.39 32.73
CA LYS A 31 14.13 10.55 33.20
C LYS A 31 14.74 9.39 34.01
N VAL A 32 14.05 8.25 34.14
CA VAL A 32 14.44 7.17 35.09
C VAL A 32 14.83 5.84 34.40
N LEU A 33 14.53 5.63 33.11
CA LEU A 33 14.72 4.32 32.46
C LEU A 33 15.59 4.30 31.17
N GLY A 34 16.13 5.43 30.72
CA GLY A 34 17.26 5.45 29.77
C GLY A 34 17.05 4.75 28.42
N LEU A 35 15.84 4.81 27.85
CA LEU A 35 15.53 4.26 26.53
C LEU A 35 15.21 5.38 25.54
N GLU A 36 15.86 5.36 24.38
CA GLU A 36 15.56 6.23 23.24
C GLU A 36 14.38 5.72 22.39
N PRO A 37 13.72 6.56 21.58
CA PRO A 37 12.43 6.23 20.97
C PRO A 37 12.53 5.21 19.82
N GLY A 38 12.38 3.93 20.14
CA GLY A 38 12.22 2.85 19.17
C GLY A 38 10.80 2.79 18.57
N VAL A 39 10.72 2.48 17.28
CA VAL A 39 9.46 2.19 16.57
C VAL A 39 8.90 0.85 17.05
N VAL A 40 7.60 0.81 17.38
CA VAL A 40 6.90 -0.42 17.78
C VAL A 40 6.31 -1.12 16.56
N HIS A 41 6.63 -2.40 16.34
CA HIS A 41 6.05 -3.23 15.29
C HIS A 41 4.82 -4.02 15.82
N ALA A 42 4.05 -4.61 14.90
CA ALA A 42 2.72 -5.16 15.21
C ALA A 42 2.73 -6.45 16.06
N ASP A 43 3.87 -7.14 16.14
CA ASP A 43 3.97 -8.51 16.64
C ASP A 43 4.20 -8.63 18.16
N ASP A 44 4.46 -7.51 18.87
CA ASP A 44 4.81 -7.45 20.29
C ASP A 44 3.62 -7.66 21.27
N VAL A 45 2.64 -8.51 20.90
CA VAL A 45 1.44 -8.79 21.73
C VAL A 45 1.49 -10.20 22.33
N LYS A 46 1.86 -10.29 23.60
CA LYS A 46 1.72 -11.54 24.38
C LYS A 46 0.26 -11.83 24.67
N GLN A 47 -0.18 -13.06 24.37
CA GLN A 47 -1.49 -13.56 24.80
C GLN A 47 -1.57 -13.67 26.33
N VAL A 48 -2.69 -13.21 26.90
CA VAL A 48 -3.07 -13.47 28.30
C VAL A 48 -4.29 -14.39 28.26
N VAL A 49 -4.14 -15.60 28.82
CA VAL A 49 -5.25 -16.54 28.96
C VAL A 49 -6.15 -16.08 30.12
N VAL A 50 -7.45 -15.94 29.86
CA VAL A 50 -8.47 -15.65 30.88
C VAL A 50 -9.33 -16.89 31.05
N GLN A 51 -9.58 -17.29 32.31
CA GLN A 51 -10.41 -18.45 32.64
C GLN A 51 -11.90 -18.13 32.47
N GLU A 52 -12.67 -19.10 31.98
CA GLU A 52 -14.12 -18.98 31.85
C GLU A 52 -14.81 -18.98 33.23
N PRO A 53 -15.77 -18.07 33.50
CA PRO A 53 -16.68 -18.19 34.63
C PRO A 53 -17.76 -19.24 34.32
N ALA A 54 -18.14 -20.04 35.32
CA ALA A 54 -19.08 -21.15 35.16
C ALA A 54 -20.52 -20.70 34.79
N THR A 55 -21.20 -21.52 33.98
CA THR A 55 -22.53 -21.23 33.43
C THR A 55 -23.69 -21.66 34.33
N ALA A 56 -24.68 -20.77 34.47
CA ALA A 56 -26.01 -20.99 35.04
C ALA A 56 -26.94 -19.89 34.47
N GLN A 57 -28.25 -20.08 34.24
CA GLN A 57 -29.12 -21.25 34.43
C GLN A 57 -30.45 -21.05 33.66
N THR A 58 -31.04 -22.12 33.10
CA THR A 58 -32.48 -22.25 32.74
C THR A 58 -32.82 -23.74 32.65
N SER A 59 -34.02 -24.25 32.94
CA SER A 59 -35.24 -23.67 33.56
C SER A 59 -36.21 -24.79 33.99
N GLY A 60 -37.00 -24.61 35.06
CA GLY A 60 -38.05 -25.55 35.48
C GLY A 60 -38.91 -25.00 36.65
N PRO A 61 -40.25 -25.16 36.67
CA PRO A 61 -41.13 -24.39 37.57
C PRO A 61 -41.65 -25.16 38.81
N GLY A 62 -41.96 -24.44 39.90
CA GLY A 62 -42.61 -25.02 41.10
C GLY A 62 -42.96 -24.03 42.23
N GLN A 63 -44.21 -23.54 42.19
CA GLN A 63 -45.13 -23.10 43.28
C GLN A 63 -44.66 -22.73 44.73
N GLN A 64 -45.38 -21.75 45.29
CA GLN A 64 -45.67 -21.46 46.73
C GLN A 64 -44.68 -20.60 47.57
N THR A 65 -45.16 -19.38 47.89
CA THR A 65 -44.94 -18.60 49.13
C THR A 65 -45.48 -19.34 50.38
N PRO A 66 -45.18 -18.96 51.66
CA PRO A 66 -44.86 -17.59 52.12
C PRO A 66 -43.83 -17.38 53.28
N ALA A 67 -43.49 -16.09 53.48
CA ALA A 67 -43.27 -15.38 54.75
C ALA A 67 -42.00 -15.55 55.63
N GLN A 68 -41.79 -14.49 56.44
CA GLN A 68 -40.88 -14.31 57.58
C GLN A 68 -39.35 -14.24 57.32
N ALA A 69 -38.56 -13.46 58.07
CA ALA A 69 -38.84 -12.24 58.86
C ALA A 69 -37.54 -11.49 59.22
N ASN A 70 -37.65 -10.17 59.41
CA ASN A 70 -36.81 -9.25 60.19
C ASN A 70 -35.40 -9.69 60.68
N VAL A 71 -34.39 -8.89 60.31
CA VAL A 71 -33.64 -8.11 61.32
C VAL A 71 -33.64 -6.65 60.87
N ALA A 72 -33.96 -5.74 61.79
CA ALA A 72 -33.95 -4.30 61.57
C ALA A 72 -33.15 -3.59 62.68
N SER A 73 -32.57 -2.43 62.39
CA SER A 73 -32.16 -1.42 63.38
C SER A 73 -31.92 -0.08 62.68
N GLU A 74 -32.77 0.89 62.98
CA GLU A 74 -32.72 2.27 62.49
C GLU A 74 -32.35 3.25 63.63
N LYS A 75 -31.82 4.43 63.27
CA LYS A 75 -32.04 5.77 63.88
C LYS A 75 -31.06 6.78 63.22
N GLU A 76 -31.42 7.91 62.60
CA GLU A 76 -32.59 8.83 62.63
C GLU A 76 -32.46 10.02 63.63
N ALA A 77 -33.14 11.14 63.31
CA ALA A 77 -33.04 12.53 63.81
C ALA A 77 -31.89 13.37 63.18
N GLU A 78 -32.01 14.70 62.97
CA GLU A 78 -32.95 15.69 63.53
C GLU A 78 -33.52 16.71 62.48
N LYS A 79 -34.11 17.87 62.90
CA LYS A 79 -35.15 18.63 62.17
C LYS A 79 -35.23 20.14 62.56
N ALA A 80 -35.77 20.99 61.67
CA ALA A 80 -36.45 22.33 61.89
C ALA A 80 -35.84 23.61 61.23
N THR A 81 -36.66 24.70 61.19
CA THR A 81 -36.58 25.99 60.43
C THR A 81 -37.41 27.10 61.19
N PRO A 82 -37.78 28.34 60.73
CA PRO A 82 -37.70 29.05 59.41
C PRO A 82 -37.45 30.61 59.46
N ALA A 83 -37.90 31.35 58.43
CA ALA A 83 -38.11 32.82 58.28
C ALA A 83 -36.88 33.72 57.98
N ASP A 84 -36.94 34.86 57.26
CA ASP A 84 -38.00 35.63 56.54
C ASP A 84 -37.51 35.95 55.08
N LYS A 85 -38.32 36.10 54.00
CA LYS A 85 -39.24 37.22 53.59
C LYS A 85 -38.48 38.55 53.33
N VAL A 86 -38.70 39.37 52.28
CA VAL A 86 -39.65 39.50 51.13
C VAL A 86 -38.83 40.09 49.92
N THR A 87 -39.19 40.28 48.64
CA THR A 87 -40.36 40.24 47.70
C THR A 87 -39.76 40.06 46.26
N GLY A 88 -40.44 39.93 45.11
CA GLY A 88 -41.86 39.79 44.70
C GLY A 88 -42.11 40.26 43.23
N ASP A 89 -42.92 39.50 42.47
CA ASP A 89 -43.73 39.86 41.27
C ASP A 89 -43.04 40.37 39.96
N VAL A 90 -43.49 40.06 38.71
CA VAL A 90 -44.58 39.18 38.19
C VAL A 90 -44.34 38.73 36.72
N ALA A 91 -45.18 37.80 36.24
CA ALA A 91 -45.42 37.27 34.87
C ALA A 91 -45.54 38.30 33.69
N ALA A 92 -45.68 37.92 32.39
CA ALA A 92 -45.33 36.73 31.59
C ALA A 92 -45.72 36.93 30.09
N SER A 93 -45.13 36.12 29.19
CA SER A 93 -45.67 35.66 27.89
C SER A 93 -45.91 36.60 26.69
N GLU A 94 -45.89 35.94 25.52
CA GLU A 94 -46.49 36.28 24.20
C GLU A 94 -45.73 37.10 23.14
N LYS A 95 -46.10 36.77 21.89
CA LYS A 95 -45.68 37.23 20.54
C LYS A 95 -46.80 38.22 20.04
N PRO A 96 -46.81 38.80 18.82
CA PRO A 96 -45.86 38.72 17.69
C PRO A 96 -45.62 40.07 16.93
N ALA A 97 -45.12 39.94 15.69
CA ALA A 97 -45.39 40.79 14.52
C ALA A 97 -44.34 41.83 14.04
N LYS A 98 -44.45 42.08 12.73
CA LYS A 98 -43.72 42.94 11.77
C LYS A 98 -44.83 43.64 10.93
N PRO A 99 -44.60 44.61 10.03
CA PRO A 99 -43.50 45.57 9.83
C PRO A 99 -43.97 47.05 9.91
N ALA A 100 -43.08 48.00 9.65
CA ALA A 100 -43.42 49.37 9.20
C ALA A 100 -42.27 49.94 8.33
N GLU A 101 -42.56 50.92 7.46
CA GLU A 101 -41.63 51.53 6.50
C GLU A 101 -41.43 53.03 6.74
N ASN A 102 -40.23 53.54 6.38
CA ASN A 102 -39.93 54.96 6.06
C ASN A 102 -40.14 55.99 7.22
N THR A 103 -39.68 57.25 7.16
CA THR A 103 -39.34 58.12 6.01
C THR A 103 -38.29 59.20 6.40
N GLU A 104 -37.39 59.56 5.46
CA GLU A 104 -36.65 60.85 5.37
C GLU A 104 -35.68 61.28 6.51
N ALA A 105 -34.69 62.19 6.32
CA ALA A 105 -34.04 62.70 5.10
C ALA A 105 -32.68 63.35 5.42
N THR A 106 -31.75 63.37 4.45
CA THR A 106 -30.96 64.56 4.11
C THR A 106 -30.39 64.45 2.68
N VAL A 107 -30.13 65.58 2.03
CA VAL A 107 -29.87 65.66 0.58
C VAL A 107 -28.68 66.56 0.27
N GLN A 108 -27.80 66.12 -0.64
CA GLN A 108 -27.13 66.90 -1.71
C GLN A 108 -26.18 65.96 -2.48
N THR A 109 -26.45 65.48 -3.70
CA THR A 109 -26.54 66.15 -5.01
C THR A 109 -25.26 66.84 -5.49
N ASN A 110 -24.56 66.21 -6.45
CA ASN A 110 -24.33 66.87 -7.73
C ASN A 110 -24.13 65.83 -8.86
N ALA A 111 -24.57 66.12 -10.07
CA ALA A 111 -24.44 65.23 -11.23
C ALA A 111 -24.57 65.99 -12.55
N GLN A 112 -23.75 65.67 -13.56
CA GLN A 112 -24.14 65.84 -14.97
C GLN A 112 -23.27 65.03 -15.96
N GLU A 113 -23.97 64.39 -16.88
CA GLU A 113 -23.53 63.77 -18.16
C GLU A 113 -23.75 64.81 -19.31
N PRO A 114 -23.74 64.51 -20.64
CA PRO A 114 -23.22 63.38 -21.44
C PRO A 114 -22.47 63.83 -22.74
N ALA A 115 -22.02 62.88 -23.60
CA ALA A 115 -21.92 63.09 -25.07
C ALA A 115 -21.75 61.78 -25.92
N LYS A 116 -22.44 61.73 -27.08
CA LYS A 116 -22.26 60.84 -28.27
C LYS A 116 -22.74 61.67 -29.51
N PRO A 117 -22.46 61.35 -30.81
CA PRO A 117 -22.49 60.06 -31.53
C PRO A 117 -21.10 59.74 -32.20
N ALA A 118 -20.86 59.10 -33.36
CA ALA A 118 -21.65 58.54 -34.47
C ALA A 118 -20.90 57.46 -35.29
N ASP A 119 -21.67 56.68 -36.08
CA ASP A 119 -21.53 56.10 -37.44
C ASP A 119 -20.15 56.09 -38.19
N THR A 120 -19.85 55.16 -39.12
CA THR A 120 -20.75 54.45 -40.07
C THR A 120 -20.20 53.12 -40.66
N LYS A 121 -21.11 52.16 -40.99
CA LYS A 121 -21.09 51.13 -42.07
C LYS A 121 -20.14 49.90 -42.09
N GLU A 122 -20.78 48.70 -42.01
CA GLU A 122 -20.92 47.60 -43.02
C GLU A 122 -19.72 47.16 -43.91
N ALA A 123 -19.51 45.87 -44.28
CA ALA A 123 -20.43 44.72 -44.34
C ALA A 123 -19.77 43.29 -44.22
N SER A 124 -20.56 42.33 -43.72
CA SER A 124 -20.63 40.86 -44.01
C SER A 124 -19.44 40.02 -44.55
N THR A 125 -19.14 38.90 -43.86
CA THR A 125 -19.19 37.52 -44.44
C THR A 125 -19.07 36.43 -43.35
N GLU A 126 -19.47 35.19 -43.67
CA GLU A 126 -19.50 34.04 -42.73
C GLU A 126 -18.17 33.26 -42.67
N LYS A 127 -17.76 32.81 -41.47
CA LYS A 127 -17.48 31.37 -41.21
C LYS A 127 -17.27 31.05 -39.72
N ALA A 128 -17.48 29.80 -39.35
CA ALA A 128 -17.25 29.28 -38.01
C ALA A 128 -15.82 28.73 -37.83
N ALA A 129 -15.23 28.94 -36.64
CA ALA A 129 -14.12 28.15 -36.12
C ALA A 129 -14.08 28.20 -34.58
N VAL A 130 -13.93 27.02 -33.98
CA VAL A 130 -13.32 26.65 -32.69
C VAL A 130 -12.91 27.80 -31.74
N ALA A 131 -13.41 27.75 -30.50
CA ALA A 131 -12.74 28.32 -29.33
C ALA A 131 -11.90 27.21 -28.65
N GLU A 132 -10.62 27.48 -28.38
CA GLU A 132 -9.69 26.50 -27.77
C GLU A 132 -9.87 26.37 -26.25
N GLU A 133 -9.55 25.17 -25.73
CA GLU A 133 -9.58 24.87 -24.29
C GLU A 133 -8.42 25.57 -23.55
N VAL A 134 -8.75 26.30 -22.49
CA VAL A 134 -7.75 26.78 -21.52
C VAL A 134 -7.29 25.61 -20.66
N LYS A 135 -6.13 25.04 -21.00
CA LYS A 135 -5.52 23.91 -20.27
C LYS A 135 -5.24 24.28 -18.81
N ALA A 136 -6.02 23.72 -17.88
CA ALA A 136 -5.64 23.63 -16.48
C ALA A 136 -4.53 22.56 -16.32
N ALA A 137 -3.39 22.94 -15.76
CA ALA A 137 -2.27 22.03 -15.58
C ALA A 137 -2.48 21.11 -14.37
N ASN A 138 -2.91 19.87 -14.61
CA ASN A 138 -2.73 18.74 -13.70
C ASN A 138 -2.73 17.44 -14.51
N ALA A 139 -1.56 17.09 -15.05
CA ALA A 139 -1.34 15.84 -15.77
C ALA A 139 0.11 15.37 -15.58
N ILE A 140 0.29 14.30 -14.81
CA ILE A 140 1.50 13.47 -14.89
C ILE A 140 1.28 12.56 -16.11
N THR A 141 1.72 13.01 -17.28
CA THR A 141 1.64 12.19 -18.50
C THR A 141 2.75 11.15 -18.52
N GLU A 142 2.43 9.92 -18.11
CA GLU A 142 3.18 8.77 -18.58
C GLU A 142 2.80 8.45 -20.03
N THR A 143 3.80 8.40 -20.92
CA THR A 143 3.60 8.08 -22.33
C THR A 143 3.92 6.60 -22.56
N PRO A 144 2.94 5.74 -22.93
CA PRO A 144 3.23 4.34 -23.21
C PRO A 144 4.07 4.24 -24.48
N LYS A 145 5.31 3.72 -24.35
CA LYS A 145 6.12 3.32 -25.50
C LYS A 145 5.69 1.92 -25.97
N THR A 146 4.97 1.87 -27.08
CA THR A 146 4.72 0.62 -27.79
C THR A 146 5.94 0.25 -28.63
N GLU A 147 6.69 -0.77 -28.22
CA GLU A 147 7.58 -1.52 -29.12
C GLU A 147 6.91 -2.84 -29.52
N VAL A 148 6.92 -3.14 -30.82
CA VAL A 148 6.17 -4.26 -31.40
C VAL A 148 7.13 -5.43 -31.61
N ALA A 149 6.87 -6.55 -30.94
CA ALA A 149 7.52 -7.83 -31.21
C ALA A 149 6.44 -8.87 -31.55
N GLU A 150 6.39 -9.30 -32.81
CA GLU A 150 5.44 -10.31 -33.27
C GLU A 150 5.80 -11.69 -32.69
N GLN A 151 4.84 -12.36 -32.06
CA GLN A 151 4.89 -13.82 -31.88
C GLN A 151 3.57 -14.47 -32.28
N ASN A 152 3.56 -14.97 -33.52
CA ASN A 152 2.52 -15.84 -34.03
C ASN A 152 2.51 -17.18 -33.27
N LYS A 153 1.36 -17.55 -32.68
CA LYS A 153 1.02 -18.95 -32.40
C LYS A 153 -0.49 -19.14 -32.27
N GLN A 154 -1.09 -19.72 -33.30
CA GLN A 154 -2.46 -20.22 -33.24
C GLN A 154 -2.54 -21.42 -32.30
N ALA A 155 -3.63 -21.51 -31.53
CA ALA A 155 -4.00 -22.72 -30.80
C ALA A 155 -5.26 -23.33 -31.41
N ARG A 156 -5.26 -24.64 -31.71
CA ARG A 156 -6.33 -25.61 -31.35
C ARG A 156 -5.92 -27.07 -31.70
N PRO A 157 -6.72 -28.14 -31.41
CA PRO A 157 -6.18 -29.21 -30.55
C PRO A 157 -6.31 -30.63 -31.13
N THR A 158 -5.80 -31.63 -30.40
CA THR A 158 -6.20 -33.03 -30.55
C THR A 158 -6.15 -33.78 -29.21
N THR A 159 -6.82 -34.92 -29.15
CA THR A 159 -7.05 -35.71 -27.93
C THR A 159 -6.77 -37.20 -28.16
N ALA A 160 -6.35 -37.87 -27.06
CA ALA A 160 -6.60 -39.28 -26.73
C ALA A 160 -5.66 -40.42 -27.22
N GLN A 161 -5.35 -41.29 -26.25
CA GLN A 161 -5.05 -42.74 -26.26
C GLN A 161 -3.67 -43.33 -26.68
N ASP A 162 -3.09 -44.00 -25.67
CA ASP A 162 -2.56 -45.38 -25.62
C ASP A 162 -1.45 -45.88 -26.57
N GLN A 163 -0.30 -46.28 -26.00
CA GLN A 163 0.06 -47.71 -25.84
C GLN A 163 1.29 -47.95 -24.91
N GLU A 164 1.62 -49.21 -24.64
CA GLU A 164 2.58 -49.70 -23.63
C GLU A 164 4.01 -49.99 -24.13
N GLY A 165 4.98 -50.07 -23.19
CA GLY A 165 6.21 -50.89 -23.30
C GLY A 165 7.45 -50.16 -23.85
N ASP A 166 8.63 -50.21 -23.23
CA ASP A 166 9.35 -51.42 -22.75
C ASP A 166 10.22 -51.14 -21.49
N LYS A 167 10.90 -52.17 -20.98
CA LYS A 167 11.77 -52.15 -19.79
C LYS A 167 13.23 -51.85 -20.16
N ARG A 168 13.97 -51.19 -19.25
CA ARG A 168 15.38 -51.57 -18.96
C ARG A 168 15.88 -51.13 -17.58
N GLU A 169 16.11 -52.15 -16.77
CA GLU A 169 17.20 -52.38 -15.81
C GLU A 169 17.76 -51.24 -14.95
N LYS A 170 17.81 -51.53 -13.64
CA LYS A 170 18.63 -50.80 -12.66
C LYS A 170 20.10 -51.22 -12.82
N SER A 171 21.02 -50.30 -12.59
CA SER A 171 22.28 -50.62 -11.91
C SER A 171 22.48 -49.66 -10.75
N ALA A 172 22.88 -50.21 -9.60
CA ALA A 172 23.37 -49.44 -8.47
C ALA A 172 24.83 -49.82 -8.26
N VAL A 173 25.69 -48.83 -8.00
CA VAL A 173 27.09 -49.06 -7.68
C VAL A 173 27.32 -48.62 -6.24
N GLU A 174 27.51 -49.60 -5.37
CA GLU A 174 27.99 -49.38 -4.00
C GLU A 174 29.50 -49.16 -4.06
N ASP A 175 29.97 -47.98 -3.65
CA ASP A 175 31.41 -47.75 -3.46
C ASP A 175 31.81 -47.93 -1.99
N LYS A 176 32.84 -48.74 -1.74
CA LYS A 176 33.12 -49.30 -0.41
C LYS A 176 34.02 -48.40 0.42
N ILE A 177 33.59 -48.15 1.65
CA ILE A 177 34.41 -47.49 2.68
C ILE A 177 35.59 -48.40 3.06
N VAL A 178 36.81 -47.89 2.92
CA VAL A 178 38.00 -48.44 3.58
C VAL A 178 38.50 -47.42 4.59
N ALA A 179 38.46 -47.77 5.87
CA ALA A 179 38.99 -46.95 6.96
C ALA A 179 40.28 -47.56 7.49
N ASN A 180 41.28 -46.72 7.82
CA ASN A 180 42.12 -46.92 9.00
C ASN A 180 42.86 -45.62 9.40
N PRO A 181 43.35 -45.50 10.66
CA PRO A 181 43.47 -44.19 11.29
C PRO A 181 44.90 -43.76 11.67
N LYS A 182 45.06 -42.47 11.97
CA LYS A 182 45.78 -41.97 13.16
C LYS A 182 45.48 -40.49 13.42
N VAL A 183 45.65 -40.06 14.67
CA VAL A 183 45.32 -38.70 15.16
C VAL A 183 46.60 -37.94 15.54
N ALA A 184 46.70 -36.68 15.14
CA ALA A 184 47.61 -35.70 15.74
C ALA A 184 46.97 -34.29 15.66
N LYS A 185 47.15 -33.47 16.71
CA LYS A 185 46.61 -32.10 16.78
C LYS A 185 47.63 -31.07 16.31
N LYS A 186 47.24 -30.15 15.43
CA LYS A 186 47.58 -28.72 15.56
C LYS A 186 46.69 -27.85 14.66
N ASP A 187 46.43 -26.63 15.09
CA ASP A 187 45.57 -25.68 14.37
C ASP A 187 46.25 -25.17 13.09
N ARG A 188 45.66 -25.52 11.94
CA ARG A 188 45.81 -24.86 10.63
C ARG A 188 44.66 -25.28 9.72
N LEU A 189 44.29 -24.41 8.79
CA LEU A 189 43.39 -24.76 7.68
C LEU A 189 44.11 -25.77 6.77
N PRO A 190 43.42 -26.81 6.25
CA PRO A 190 43.99 -27.69 5.24
C PRO A 190 44.13 -26.96 3.89
N GLU A 191 45.23 -27.19 3.18
CA GLU A 191 45.43 -26.67 1.83
C GLU A 191 44.56 -27.41 0.79
N PRO A 192 44.02 -26.73 -0.24
CA PRO A 192 43.17 -27.36 -1.24
C PRO A 192 43.98 -28.22 -2.22
N ALA A 193 43.56 -29.47 -2.43
CA ALA A 193 44.19 -30.36 -3.40
C ALA A 193 43.74 -30.04 -4.84
N GLN A 194 44.67 -29.65 -5.70
CA GLN A 194 44.39 -29.29 -7.10
C GLN A 194 43.84 -30.49 -7.91
N LYS A 195 42.60 -30.36 -8.41
CA LYS A 195 42.01 -31.24 -9.44
C LYS A 195 41.11 -30.48 -10.44
N GLN A 196 41.59 -29.36 -10.98
CA GLN A 196 40.83 -28.51 -11.91
C GLN A 196 40.86 -28.99 -13.39
N GLY A 197 41.91 -29.69 -13.84
CA GLY A 197 42.13 -29.93 -15.27
C GLY A 197 41.05 -30.77 -16.01
N ALA A 198 40.59 -31.87 -15.40
CA ALA A 198 39.87 -32.94 -16.12
C ALA A 198 38.44 -32.61 -16.59
N VAL A 199 37.90 -31.42 -16.28
CA VAL A 199 36.57 -30.98 -16.76
C VAL A 199 36.70 -30.00 -17.92
N ALA A 200 37.67 -29.08 -17.89
CA ALA A 200 37.90 -28.12 -18.96
C ALA A 200 38.24 -28.83 -20.29
N GLU A 201 39.15 -29.82 -20.24
CA GLU A 201 39.58 -30.61 -21.41
C GLU A 201 38.41 -31.29 -22.17
N ARG A 202 37.28 -31.56 -21.51
CA ARG A 202 36.14 -32.27 -22.10
C ARG A 202 35.09 -31.37 -22.76
N MET A 203 35.13 -30.05 -22.54
CA MET A 203 34.19 -29.10 -23.13
C MET A 203 34.82 -28.26 -24.25
N VAL A 204 36.14 -28.05 -24.22
CA VAL A 204 36.89 -27.38 -25.31
C VAL A 204 36.82 -28.18 -26.63
N ALA A 205 36.58 -29.50 -26.57
CA ALA A 205 36.53 -30.38 -27.72
C ALA A 205 35.28 -30.23 -28.62
N ASP A 206 34.25 -29.49 -28.18
CA ASP A 206 32.91 -29.46 -28.79
C ASP A 206 32.53 -28.07 -29.34
N GLN A 207 33.51 -27.18 -29.57
CA GLN A 207 33.31 -25.86 -30.19
C GLN A 207 34.16 -25.68 -31.47
N ALA A 208 33.60 -24.89 -32.41
CA ALA A 208 34.20 -24.44 -33.67
C ALA A 208 34.48 -25.50 -34.76
N GLN A 209 33.41 -25.93 -35.46
CA GLN A 209 33.46 -25.83 -36.93
C GLN A 209 33.47 -24.33 -37.30
N PRO A 210 34.33 -23.85 -38.21
CA PRO A 210 34.39 -22.43 -38.55
C PRO A 210 33.17 -22.00 -39.38
N ALA A 211 32.61 -20.84 -39.04
CA ALA A 211 31.63 -20.13 -39.87
C ALA A 211 32.28 -19.56 -41.15
N PRO A 212 31.52 -19.29 -42.23
CA PRO A 212 32.05 -18.66 -43.42
C PRO A 212 32.52 -17.22 -43.13
N VAL A 213 33.79 -16.95 -43.43
CA VAL A 213 34.47 -15.66 -43.22
C VAL A 213 33.80 -14.56 -44.07
N ASN A 214 33.54 -13.40 -43.46
CA ASN A 214 32.94 -12.25 -44.13
C ASN A 214 33.95 -11.11 -44.20
N ALA A 215 34.81 -11.12 -45.22
CA ALA A 215 35.98 -10.25 -45.33
C ALA A 215 35.66 -8.75 -45.15
N ASP A 216 34.56 -8.26 -45.75
CA ASP A 216 34.16 -6.85 -45.64
C ASP A 216 33.82 -6.44 -44.18
N HIS A 217 33.34 -7.38 -43.36
CA HIS A 217 33.11 -7.15 -41.92
C HIS A 217 34.40 -7.31 -41.11
N ASP A 218 35.20 -8.34 -41.42
CA ASP A 218 36.44 -8.64 -40.70
C ASP A 218 37.48 -7.51 -40.87
N ASP A 219 37.60 -6.92 -42.06
CA ASP A 219 38.50 -5.78 -42.33
C ASP A 219 38.02 -4.48 -41.65
N ASP A 220 36.71 -4.21 -41.63
CA ASP A 220 36.13 -3.07 -40.90
C ASP A 220 36.40 -3.18 -39.39
N VAL A 221 36.09 -4.33 -38.80
CA VAL A 221 36.34 -4.62 -37.38
C VAL A 221 37.83 -4.54 -37.06
N LEU A 222 38.71 -5.06 -37.93
CA LEU A 222 40.16 -4.98 -37.74
C LEU A 222 40.66 -3.53 -37.78
N SER A 223 40.11 -2.66 -38.63
CA SER A 223 40.49 -1.24 -38.71
C SER A 223 40.19 -0.46 -37.42
N HIS A 224 39.16 -0.88 -36.69
CA HIS A 224 38.78 -0.34 -35.38
C HIS A 224 39.64 -0.87 -34.23
N ILE A 225 40.31 -2.02 -34.38
CA ILE A 225 41.12 -2.61 -33.31
C ILE A 225 42.51 -1.98 -33.27
N LYS A 226 42.82 -1.26 -32.19
CA LYS A 226 44.07 -0.50 -32.02
C LYS A 226 44.81 -0.94 -30.76
N THR A 227 46.11 -1.17 -30.89
CA THR A 227 46.98 -1.52 -29.76
C THR A 227 47.45 -0.25 -29.04
N ILE A 228 47.16 -0.12 -27.75
CA ILE A 228 47.58 0.99 -26.88
C ILE A 228 48.21 0.36 -25.62
N ASP A 229 49.42 0.81 -25.25
CA ASP A 229 50.17 0.30 -24.08
C ASP A 229 50.25 -1.25 -23.99
N GLY A 230 50.37 -1.92 -25.15
CA GLY A 230 50.46 -3.37 -25.26
C GLY A 230 49.14 -4.14 -25.12
N LYS A 231 48.00 -3.45 -25.05
CA LYS A 231 46.65 -4.05 -25.04
C LYS A 231 45.86 -3.61 -26.26
N ASN A 232 44.97 -4.47 -26.77
CA ASN A 232 44.09 -4.14 -27.88
C ASN A 232 42.77 -3.55 -27.39
N TYR A 233 42.25 -2.54 -28.09
CA TYR A 233 40.99 -1.86 -27.79
C TYR A 233 40.19 -1.66 -29.08
N TYR A 234 38.86 -1.74 -29.02
CA TYR A 234 38.01 -1.28 -30.11
C TYR A 234 37.85 0.24 -30.01
N VAL A 235 38.37 0.98 -30.99
CA VAL A 235 38.40 2.44 -31.01
C VAL A 235 37.55 2.96 -32.14
N GLN A 236 36.46 3.65 -31.81
CA GLN A 236 35.48 4.23 -32.74
C GLN A 236 36.09 5.39 -33.55
N ASP A 237 35.41 5.82 -34.61
CA ASP A 237 35.85 6.93 -35.50
C ASP A 237 36.09 8.26 -34.76
N ASP A 238 35.34 8.51 -33.68
CA ASP A 238 35.50 9.68 -32.81
C ASP A 238 36.74 9.60 -31.88
N GLY A 239 37.50 8.50 -31.95
CA GLY A 239 38.68 8.23 -31.13
C GLY A 239 38.37 7.61 -29.76
N THR A 240 37.11 7.34 -29.43
CA THR A 240 36.74 6.77 -28.12
C THR A 240 36.90 5.25 -28.07
N VAL A 241 37.34 4.74 -26.91
CA VAL A 241 37.39 3.29 -26.63
C VAL A 241 35.98 2.79 -26.29
N LYS A 242 35.49 1.84 -27.09
CA LYS A 242 34.22 1.14 -26.86
C LYS A 242 34.42 0.07 -25.78
N LYS A 243 33.49 -0.03 -24.83
CA LYS A 243 33.56 -0.90 -23.64
C LYS A 243 32.34 -1.81 -23.52
N ASN A 244 32.49 -2.91 -22.79
CA ASN A 244 31.46 -3.94 -22.61
C ASN A 244 30.86 -4.41 -23.96
N PHE A 245 31.74 -4.68 -24.92
CA PHE A 245 31.37 -4.86 -26.32
C PHE A 245 31.93 -6.17 -26.85
N ALA A 246 31.09 -6.96 -27.53
CA ALA A 246 31.50 -8.17 -28.23
C ALA A 246 31.40 -7.94 -29.74
N VAL A 247 32.35 -8.47 -30.51
CA VAL A 247 32.38 -8.41 -31.97
C VAL A 247 32.92 -9.73 -32.53
N GLU A 248 32.45 -10.12 -33.70
CA GLU A 248 33.02 -11.25 -34.42
C GLU A 248 34.25 -10.79 -35.22
N LEU A 249 35.30 -11.61 -35.24
CA LEU A 249 36.45 -11.44 -36.13
C LEU A 249 36.95 -12.83 -36.55
N ASN A 250 36.93 -13.12 -37.85
CA ASN A 250 37.35 -14.38 -38.46
C ASN A 250 36.66 -15.61 -37.82
N GLY A 251 35.33 -15.53 -37.59
CA GLY A 251 34.55 -16.61 -36.97
C GLY A 251 34.76 -16.79 -35.47
N ARG A 252 35.35 -15.81 -34.77
CA ARG A 252 35.61 -15.84 -33.32
C ARG A 252 35.02 -14.61 -32.63
N ILE A 253 34.42 -14.78 -31.46
CA ILE A 253 33.92 -13.66 -30.66
C ILE A 253 35.06 -13.09 -29.81
N LEU A 254 35.40 -11.83 -30.07
CA LEU A 254 36.26 -11.00 -29.25
C LEU A 254 35.40 -10.21 -28.26
N TYR A 255 35.83 -10.10 -27.00
CA TYR A 255 35.15 -9.29 -25.98
C TYR A 255 36.06 -8.21 -25.42
N PHE A 256 35.58 -6.97 -25.45
CA PHE A 256 36.24 -5.79 -24.90
C PHE A 256 35.61 -5.44 -23.55
N ASP A 257 36.44 -5.46 -22.51
CA ASP A 257 36.08 -5.37 -21.11
C ASP A 257 35.17 -4.17 -20.76
N ALA A 258 34.33 -4.35 -19.75
CA ALA A 258 33.39 -3.33 -19.28
C ALA A 258 34.08 -2.17 -18.56
N GLU A 259 35.12 -2.43 -17.75
CA GLU A 259 35.78 -1.39 -16.96
C GLU A 259 36.88 -0.67 -17.76
N THR A 260 37.75 -1.44 -18.43
CA THR A 260 38.93 -0.93 -19.15
C THR A 260 38.70 -0.72 -20.64
N GLY A 261 37.84 -1.53 -21.28
CA GLY A 261 37.70 -1.60 -22.74
C GLY A 261 38.78 -2.43 -23.45
N ALA A 262 39.70 -3.03 -22.70
CA ALA A 262 40.74 -3.89 -23.29
C ALA A 262 40.15 -5.22 -23.75
N LEU A 263 40.71 -5.77 -24.84
CA LEU A 263 40.41 -7.12 -25.31
C LEU A 263 40.77 -8.14 -24.23
N VAL A 264 39.77 -8.93 -23.83
CA VAL A 264 39.91 -10.08 -22.92
C VAL A 264 40.16 -11.34 -23.75
N ASP A 265 40.96 -12.27 -23.24
CA ASP A 265 41.05 -13.60 -23.82
C ASP A 265 39.74 -14.37 -23.57
N SER A 266 38.90 -14.46 -24.60
CA SER A 266 37.57 -15.06 -24.52
C SER A 266 37.58 -16.59 -24.41
N ASN A 267 38.76 -17.23 -24.42
CA ASN A 267 38.91 -18.68 -24.28
C ASN A 267 38.92 -19.15 -22.81
N GLU A 268 39.12 -18.26 -21.83
CA GLU A 268 39.12 -18.62 -20.41
C GLU A 268 37.73 -18.47 -19.75
N TYR A 269 37.33 -19.49 -18.99
CA TYR A 269 36.10 -19.45 -18.20
C TYR A 269 36.20 -18.43 -17.07
N GLN A 270 35.35 -17.39 -17.12
CA GLN A 270 35.31 -16.31 -16.13
C GLN A 270 34.77 -16.75 -14.75
N PHE A 271 34.30 -18.00 -14.59
CA PHE A 271 33.95 -18.56 -13.29
C PHE A 271 35.19 -19.12 -12.56
N GLN A 272 35.57 -18.47 -11.46
CA GLN A 272 36.77 -18.83 -10.68
C GLN A 272 36.62 -20.11 -9.81
N GLN A 273 35.43 -20.72 -9.78
CA GLN A 273 35.09 -21.77 -8.80
C GLN A 273 34.60 -23.05 -9.48
N GLY A 274 35.35 -24.14 -9.27
CA GLY A 274 34.95 -25.49 -9.66
C GLY A 274 33.96 -26.15 -8.70
N THR A 275 33.51 -27.36 -9.05
CA THR A 275 32.63 -28.16 -8.19
C THR A 275 33.35 -28.62 -6.91
N SER A 276 32.64 -28.56 -5.78
CA SER A 276 33.16 -28.97 -4.47
C SER A 276 32.06 -29.56 -3.60
N SER A 277 32.42 -30.48 -2.71
CA SER A 277 31.47 -31.11 -1.77
C SER A 277 31.32 -30.27 -0.51
N LEU A 278 30.09 -29.94 -0.14
CA LEU A 278 29.75 -29.28 1.12
C LEU A 278 29.43 -30.27 2.26
N ASN A 279 29.53 -31.58 2.01
CA ASN A 279 29.21 -32.61 2.99
C ASN A 279 30.33 -32.77 4.04
N ASN A 280 29.99 -32.49 5.30
CA ASN A 280 30.90 -32.57 6.46
C ASN A 280 30.10 -32.85 7.74
N GLU A 281 30.75 -32.91 8.91
CA GLU A 281 30.04 -33.13 10.18
C GLU A 281 28.95 -32.08 10.42
N PHE A 282 29.26 -30.79 10.20
CA PHE A 282 28.31 -29.71 10.44
C PHE A 282 27.07 -29.84 9.55
N SER A 283 27.20 -30.15 8.25
CA SER A 283 26.00 -30.32 7.39
C SER A 283 25.14 -31.51 7.80
N GLN A 284 25.73 -32.60 8.30
CA GLN A 284 24.99 -33.75 8.83
C GLN A 284 24.27 -33.44 10.15
N LYS A 285 24.90 -32.65 11.02
CA LYS A 285 24.37 -32.27 12.35
C LYS A 285 23.32 -31.17 12.26
N ASN A 286 23.53 -30.20 11.38
CA ASN A 286 22.63 -29.08 11.08
C ASN A 286 21.47 -29.47 10.14
N ALA A 287 21.43 -30.68 9.58
CA ALA A 287 20.29 -31.12 8.77
C ALA A 287 18.98 -31.05 9.59
N PHE A 288 17.86 -30.77 8.93
CA PHE A 288 16.52 -30.72 9.54
C PHE A 288 16.22 -31.98 10.36
N TYR A 289 15.70 -31.80 11.59
CA TYR A 289 15.18 -32.88 12.42
C TYR A 289 13.91 -33.48 11.79
N GLY A 290 13.00 -32.62 11.36
CA GLY A 290 11.73 -32.93 10.70
C GLY A 290 11.27 -31.75 9.85
N THR A 291 10.11 -31.90 9.20
CA THR A 291 9.49 -30.89 8.33
C THR A 291 8.04 -30.62 8.74
N THR A 292 7.79 -30.59 10.06
CA THR A 292 6.49 -30.27 10.65
C THR A 292 6.54 -28.88 11.29
N ASP A 293 5.39 -28.24 11.52
CA ASP A 293 5.28 -26.90 12.12
C ASP A 293 5.97 -26.77 13.51
N LYS A 294 6.30 -27.90 14.17
CA LYS A 294 7.11 -27.96 15.40
C LYS A 294 8.62 -27.84 15.15
N ASP A 295 9.07 -28.29 13.99
CA ASP A 295 10.47 -28.42 13.60
C ASP A 295 10.91 -27.34 12.60
N ILE A 296 9.98 -26.60 11.99
CA ILE A 296 10.28 -25.58 10.97
C ILE A 296 9.21 -24.47 10.92
N GLU A 297 9.64 -23.21 10.94
CA GLU A 297 8.79 -22.03 10.82
C GLU A 297 8.53 -21.73 9.34
N THR A 298 7.25 -21.69 8.93
CA THR A 298 6.82 -21.47 7.54
C THR A 298 5.62 -20.52 7.48
N VAL A 299 5.41 -19.93 6.30
CA VAL A 299 4.17 -19.22 5.94
C VAL A 299 3.49 -20.05 4.84
N ASP A 300 2.32 -20.62 5.14
CA ASP A 300 1.57 -21.52 4.23
C ASP A 300 2.41 -22.66 3.61
N GLY A 301 3.39 -23.17 4.37
CA GLY A 301 4.34 -24.22 3.96
C GLY A 301 5.61 -23.71 3.27
N TYR A 302 5.74 -22.40 3.02
CA TYR A 302 6.92 -21.78 2.42
C TYR A 302 7.93 -21.29 3.46
N LEU A 303 9.22 -21.38 3.11
CA LEU A 303 10.32 -20.82 3.91
C LEU A 303 10.52 -19.34 3.56
N THR A 304 10.69 -18.53 4.60
CA THR A 304 11.13 -17.13 4.50
C THR A 304 12.63 -17.03 4.80
N ALA A 305 13.22 -15.88 4.51
CA ALA A 305 14.63 -15.62 4.80
C ALA A 305 14.96 -15.66 6.30
N ASP A 306 13.97 -15.36 7.14
CA ASP A 306 14.05 -15.34 8.60
C ASP A 306 13.51 -16.61 9.28
N SER A 307 13.03 -17.63 8.53
CA SER A 307 12.60 -18.93 9.07
C SER A 307 13.61 -19.55 10.03
N TRP A 308 13.15 -20.01 11.21
CA TRP A 308 13.91 -20.89 12.08
C TRP A 308 13.50 -22.35 11.90
N TYR A 309 14.40 -23.25 12.23
CA TYR A 309 14.20 -24.68 12.13
C TYR A 309 14.95 -25.42 13.23
N ARG A 310 14.56 -26.66 13.47
CA ARG A 310 15.20 -27.58 14.41
C ARG A 310 16.26 -28.41 13.66
N PRO A 311 17.57 -28.19 13.87
CA PRO A 311 18.59 -29.11 13.40
C PRO A 311 18.53 -30.43 14.18
N LYS A 312 19.08 -31.53 13.63
CA LYS A 312 19.17 -32.83 14.34
C LYS A 312 19.98 -32.74 15.63
N PHE A 313 21.01 -31.89 15.66
CA PHE A 313 21.86 -31.68 16.83
C PHE A 313 22.18 -30.19 17.03
N ILE A 314 22.42 -29.80 18.28
CA ILE A 314 22.90 -28.48 18.69
C ILE A 314 24.36 -28.60 19.12
N LEU A 315 25.22 -27.68 18.66
CA LEU A 315 26.63 -27.63 19.06
C LEU A 315 26.76 -26.86 20.38
N LYS A 316 26.24 -27.45 21.45
CA LYS A 316 26.10 -26.79 22.76
C LYS A 316 27.42 -26.18 23.23
N ASP A 317 27.33 -24.94 23.70
CA ASP A 317 28.43 -24.09 24.18
C ASP A 317 29.60 -23.96 23.18
N GLY A 318 29.32 -24.12 21.88
CA GLY A 318 30.28 -24.13 20.76
C GLY A 318 31.15 -25.41 20.66
N LYS A 319 30.90 -26.41 21.51
CA LYS A 319 31.85 -27.49 21.85
C LYS A 319 31.33 -28.89 21.61
N THR A 320 30.09 -29.20 22.03
CA THR A 320 29.61 -30.58 22.10
C THR A 320 28.26 -30.74 21.40
N TRP A 321 28.19 -31.64 20.41
CA TRP A 321 26.93 -31.98 19.74
C TRP A 321 25.98 -32.77 20.66
N THR A 322 24.84 -32.19 21.01
CA THR A 322 23.73 -32.85 21.71
C THR A 322 22.50 -32.94 20.79
N ALA A 323 21.67 -33.97 20.94
CA ALA A 323 20.41 -34.06 20.19
C ALA A 323 19.47 -32.89 20.55
N SER A 324 18.69 -32.39 19.59
CA SER A 324 17.81 -31.23 19.78
C SER A 324 16.46 -31.60 20.40
N THR A 325 15.93 -30.69 21.22
CA THR A 325 14.54 -30.71 21.71
C THR A 325 13.61 -29.93 20.76
N GLU A 326 12.29 -30.00 20.95
CA GLU A 326 11.33 -29.21 20.14
C GLU A 326 11.53 -27.68 20.28
N THR A 327 12.14 -27.21 21.38
CA THR A 327 12.45 -25.80 21.61
C THR A 327 13.80 -25.34 21.03
N ASP A 328 14.64 -26.27 20.54
CA ASP A 328 15.99 -25.98 20.04
C ASP A 328 15.99 -25.49 18.58
N LEU A 329 15.18 -24.48 18.28
CA LEU A 329 15.16 -23.83 16.97
C LEU A 329 16.44 -22.98 16.75
N ARG A 330 16.87 -22.89 15.50
CA ARG A 330 18.00 -22.07 15.01
C ARG A 330 17.63 -21.42 13.67
N PRO A 331 18.16 -20.24 13.31
CA PRO A 331 17.83 -19.58 12.05
C PRO A 331 18.40 -20.37 10.86
N LEU A 332 17.63 -20.51 9.78
CA LEU A 332 18.03 -21.22 8.56
C LEU A 332 19.37 -20.71 8.01
N LEU A 333 19.55 -19.39 8.01
CA LEU A 333 20.75 -18.68 7.55
C LEU A 333 21.99 -18.86 8.45
N MET A 334 21.95 -19.73 9.46
CA MET A 334 23.15 -20.21 10.18
C MET A 334 23.84 -21.36 9.43
N ALA A 335 23.10 -22.13 8.62
CA ALA A 335 23.56 -23.38 8.02
C ALA A 335 23.33 -23.48 6.50
N TRP A 336 22.46 -22.64 5.93
CA TRP A 336 22.14 -22.61 4.50
C TRP A 336 21.98 -21.17 4.01
N TRP A 337 22.35 -20.90 2.75
CA TRP A 337 22.15 -19.61 2.09
C TRP A 337 21.70 -19.85 0.64
N PRO A 338 20.88 -18.96 0.05
CA PRO A 338 20.42 -19.12 -1.33
C PRO A 338 21.57 -19.05 -2.35
N ASP A 339 22.61 -18.27 -2.03
CA ASP A 339 23.75 -18.03 -2.89
C ASP A 339 25.00 -17.63 -2.09
N LYS A 340 26.16 -17.63 -2.77
CA LYS A 340 27.48 -17.31 -2.20
C LYS A 340 27.60 -15.85 -1.70
N ARG A 341 26.96 -14.88 -2.37
CA ARG A 341 26.97 -13.46 -1.99
C ARG A 341 26.21 -13.27 -0.69
N THR A 342 25.06 -13.93 -0.53
CA THR A 342 24.28 -13.92 0.71
C THR A 342 25.05 -14.58 1.87
N GLN A 343 25.79 -15.66 1.63
CA GLN A 343 26.71 -16.24 2.63
C GLN A 343 27.83 -15.26 3.02
N ILE A 344 28.48 -14.60 2.05
CA ILE A 344 29.53 -13.59 2.32
C ILE A 344 28.97 -12.41 3.11
N ASN A 345 27.79 -11.90 2.75
CA ASN A 345 27.10 -10.84 3.47
C ASN A 345 26.80 -11.26 4.92
N TYR A 346 26.33 -12.48 5.14
CA TYR A 346 26.08 -13.05 6.47
C TYR A 346 27.37 -13.11 7.31
N LEU A 347 28.47 -13.64 6.74
CA LEU A 347 29.76 -13.73 7.43
C LEU A 347 30.31 -12.35 7.80
N ASN A 348 30.24 -11.39 6.87
CA ASN A 348 30.69 -10.01 7.08
C ASN A 348 29.83 -9.27 8.13
N TYR A 349 28.51 -9.46 8.11
CA TYR A 349 27.60 -8.90 9.12
C TYR A 349 27.89 -9.50 10.50
N MET A 350 28.01 -10.83 10.60
CA MET A 350 28.39 -11.51 11.84
C MET A 350 29.77 -11.06 12.35
N ASN A 351 30.70 -10.70 11.47
CA ASN A 351 31.99 -10.14 11.86
C ASN A 351 31.87 -8.76 12.53
N GLN A 352 30.98 -7.90 12.03
CA GLN A 352 30.66 -6.62 12.68
C GLN A 352 30.04 -6.81 14.07
N GLN A 353 29.28 -7.89 14.27
CA GLN A 353 28.69 -8.27 15.56
C GLN A 353 29.65 -9.05 16.49
N GLY A 354 30.95 -9.12 16.15
CA GLY A 354 31.99 -9.86 16.91
C GLY A 354 31.95 -11.40 16.75
N LEU A 355 30.93 -11.92 16.07
CA LEU A 355 30.66 -13.34 15.86
C LEU A 355 31.42 -13.93 14.66
N GLY A 356 32.01 -13.11 13.80
CA GLY A 356 32.70 -13.52 12.56
C GLY A 356 34.14 -14.03 12.72
N ALA A 357 34.76 -14.29 11.57
CA ALA A 357 36.09 -14.88 11.42
C ALA A 357 37.01 -14.08 10.47
N GLY A 358 36.70 -12.80 10.23
CA GLY A 358 37.35 -11.95 9.21
C GLY A 358 36.33 -11.31 8.26
N ALA A 359 36.86 -10.65 7.22
CA ALA A 359 36.07 -10.10 6.11
C ALA A 359 36.28 -10.94 4.84
N PHE A 360 35.23 -11.06 4.03
CA PHE A 360 35.15 -11.97 2.88
C PHE A 360 34.63 -11.27 1.62
N GLU A 361 35.06 -11.77 0.47
CA GLU A 361 34.74 -11.25 -0.87
C GLU A 361 34.38 -12.41 -1.83
N ASN A 362 33.74 -12.12 -2.97
CA ASN A 362 33.29 -13.13 -3.94
C ASN A 362 34.42 -14.05 -4.47
N LYS A 363 35.66 -13.57 -4.51
CA LYS A 363 36.86 -14.31 -4.94
C LYS A 363 37.35 -15.38 -3.94
N VAL A 364 36.83 -15.38 -2.70
CA VAL A 364 37.22 -16.35 -1.67
C VAL A 364 36.64 -17.74 -1.99
N GLU A 365 37.43 -18.80 -1.83
CA GLU A 365 36.98 -20.18 -2.08
C GLU A 365 35.85 -20.61 -1.13
N GLN A 366 34.93 -21.42 -1.66
CA GLN A 366 33.77 -21.93 -0.92
C GLN A 366 34.15 -22.76 0.33
N ALA A 367 35.30 -23.44 0.30
CA ALA A 367 35.81 -24.18 1.46
C ALA A 367 36.13 -23.24 2.64
N LEU A 368 36.73 -22.08 2.38
CA LEU A 368 37.06 -21.07 3.39
C LEU A 368 35.79 -20.40 3.93
N LEU A 369 34.82 -20.07 3.08
CA LEU A 369 33.51 -19.55 3.50
C LEU A 369 32.75 -20.56 4.38
N THR A 370 32.81 -21.85 4.03
CA THR A 370 32.20 -22.93 4.82
C THR A 370 32.87 -23.06 6.19
N GLY A 371 34.21 -23.01 6.25
CA GLY A 371 34.95 -22.99 7.52
C GLY A 371 34.63 -21.77 8.39
N ALA A 372 34.47 -20.59 7.77
CA ALA A 372 34.05 -19.37 8.46
C ALA A 372 32.63 -19.49 9.03
N SER A 373 31.67 -20.04 8.28
CA SER A 373 30.30 -20.30 8.77
C SER A 373 30.29 -21.22 10.00
N GLN A 374 31.14 -22.24 10.02
CA GLN A 374 31.28 -23.15 11.18
C GLN A 374 31.86 -22.43 12.42
N GLN A 375 32.77 -21.47 12.25
CA GLN A 375 33.28 -20.64 13.35
C GLN A 375 32.20 -19.67 13.87
N VAL A 376 31.40 -19.08 12.98
CA VAL A 376 30.25 -18.24 13.35
C VAL A 376 29.24 -19.05 14.17
N GLN A 377 28.86 -20.26 13.74
CA GLN A 377 27.97 -21.11 14.53
C GLN A 377 28.53 -21.43 15.92
N ARG A 378 29.83 -21.75 16.05
CA ARG A 378 30.45 -21.98 17.37
C ARG A 378 30.30 -20.76 18.29
N LYS A 379 30.58 -19.56 17.78
CA LYS A 379 30.45 -18.30 18.53
C LYS A 379 29.00 -17.95 18.88
N ILE A 380 28.04 -18.27 18.00
CA ILE A 380 26.60 -18.14 18.27
C ILE A 380 26.20 -19.07 19.43
N GLU A 381 26.53 -20.36 19.37
CA GLU A 381 26.16 -21.33 20.42
C GLU A 381 26.90 -21.05 21.74
N GLU A 382 28.14 -20.57 21.70
CA GLU A 382 28.84 -20.04 22.86
C GLU A 382 28.13 -18.83 23.50
N LYS A 383 27.46 -17.99 22.71
CA LYS A 383 26.71 -16.83 23.22
C LYS A 383 25.34 -17.24 23.75
N ILE A 384 24.64 -18.15 23.07
CA ILE A 384 23.40 -18.78 23.59
C ILE A 384 23.67 -19.44 24.95
N GLY A 385 24.77 -20.18 25.10
CA GLY A 385 25.16 -20.78 26.39
C GLY A 385 25.51 -19.79 27.51
N LYS A 386 25.85 -18.53 27.17
CA LYS A 386 26.14 -17.46 28.15
C LYS A 386 24.89 -16.65 28.51
N GLU A 387 24.00 -16.38 27.55
CA GLU A 387 22.81 -15.53 27.74
C GLU A 387 21.56 -16.33 28.11
N GLY A 388 21.53 -17.64 27.85
CA GLY A 388 20.43 -18.54 28.20
C GLY A 388 19.22 -18.49 27.27
N ASP A 389 19.21 -17.61 26.27
CA ASP A 389 18.18 -17.58 25.22
C ASP A 389 18.70 -17.20 23.82
N THR A 390 17.77 -17.18 22.86
CA THR A 390 17.99 -16.91 21.43
C THR A 390 17.32 -15.63 20.93
N LYS A 391 16.74 -14.79 21.81
CA LYS A 391 16.00 -13.57 21.42
C LYS A 391 16.91 -12.57 20.72
N TRP A 392 18.10 -12.35 21.27
CA TRP A 392 19.14 -11.50 20.67
C TRP A 392 19.47 -11.94 19.23
N LEU A 393 19.45 -13.25 18.97
CA LEU A 393 19.74 -13.82 17.66
C LEU A 393 18.56 -13.65 16.70
N ARG A 394 17.30 -13.71 17.17
CA ARG A 394 16.13 -13.34 16.34
C ARG A 394 16.20 -11.87 15.91
N THR A 395 16.46 -10.95 16.84
CA THR A 395 16.63 -9.52 16.52
C THR A 395 17.77 -9.29 15.52
N LEU A 396 18.94 -9.90 15.74
CA LEU A 396 20.10 -9.78 14.87
C LEU A 396 19.85 -10.37 13.48
N MET A 397 19.19 -11.53 13.37
CA MET A 397 18.89 -12.16 12.09
C MET A 397 17.81 -11.39 11.31
N GLY A 398 16.77 -10.87 11.97
CA GLY A 398 15.77 -10.00 11.33
C GLY A 398 16.39 -8.69 10.82
N ALA A 399 17.35 -8.13 11.57
CA ALA A 399 18.14 -6.98 11.13
C ALA A 399 19.04 -7.34 9.93
N PHE A 400 19.70 -8.52 9.93
CA PHE A 400 20.48 -9.00 8.79
C PHE A 400 19.62 -9.15 7.53
N VAL A 401 18.48 -9.83 7.61
CA VAL A 401 17.58 -10.08 6.46
C VAL A 401 17.20 -8.77 5.78
N LYS A 402 16.80 -7.74 6.56
CA LYS A 402 16.44 -6.40 6.05
C LYS A 402 17.58 -5.69 5.31
N THR A 403 18.85 -6.08 5.47
CA THR A 403 19.97 -5.51 4.68
C THR A 403 20.10 -6.09 3.27
N GLN A 404 19.51 -7.25 2.98
CA GLN A 404 19.71 -7.95 1.71
C GLN A 404 18.76 -7.42 0.63
N PRO A 405 19.25 -7.04 -0.56
CA PRO A 405 18.43 -6.35 -1.58
C PRO A 405 17.36 -7.24 -2.23
N ASN A 406 17.42 -8.56 -2.05
CA ASN A 406 16.43 -9.52 -2.53
C ASN A 406 15.31 -9.79 -1.50
N TRP A 407 15.43 -9.22 -0.30
CA TRP A 407 14.52 -9.41 0.84
C TRP A 407 14.08 -8.06 1.44
N ASN A 408 14.09 -7.01 0.62
CA ASN A 408 13.56 -5.70 0.93
C ASN A 408 13.12 -4.98 -0.35
N ILE A 409 12.53 -3.80 -0.17
CA ILE A 409 11.90 -2.97 -1.20
C ILE A 409 12.77 -2.69 -2.45
N LYS A 410 14.10 -2.89 -2.39
CA LYS A 410 15.02 -2.73 -3.53
C LYS A 410 14.78 -3.77 -4.64
N SER A 411 14.19 -4.92 -4.35
CA SER A 411 13.73 -5.88 -5.36
C SER A 411 12.28 -5.67 -5.80
N GLU A 412 11.58 -4.68 -5.23
CA GLU A 412 10.14 -4.42 -5.43
C GLU A 412 9.90 -3.13 -6.23
N SER A 413 10.93 -2.63 -6.94
CA SER A 413 10.88 -1.43 -7.79
C SER A 413 10.48 -0.14 -7.06
N GLU A 414 10.95 0.05 -5.82
CA GLU A 414 10.61 1.18 -4.96
C GLU A 414 10.63 2.55 -5.65
N THR A 415 9.57 3.32 -5.45
CA THR A 415 9.45 4.72 -5.89
C THR A 415 9.13 5.63 -4.70
N THR A 416 9.83 6.76 -4.56
CA THR A 416 9.78 7.60 -3.35
C THR A 416 9.81 9.10 -3.65
N GLY A 417 9.40 9.90 -2.66
CA GLY A 417 9.41 11.37 -2.73
C GLY A 417 8.61 11.89 -3.91
N THR A 418 9.20 12.82 -4.68
CA THR A 418 8.58 13.39 -5.89
C THR A 418 8.50 12.43 -7.09
N LYS A 419 8.98 11.19 -6.96
CA LYS A 419 8.88 10.13 -7.97
C LYS A 419 8.00 8.95 -7.54
N LYS A 420 7.33 9.05 -6.40
CA LYS A 420 6.48 8.00 -5.81
C LYS A 420 5.37 7.58 -6.79
N ASP A 421 5.28 6.30 -7.07
CA ASP A 421 4.17 5.68 -7.78
C ASP A 421 2.96 5.61 -6.85
N HIS A 422 1.83 6.13 -7.35
CA HIS A 422 0.60 6.32 -6.62
C HIS A 422 0.81 6.92 -5.20
N LEU A 423 -0.04 6.57 -4.24
CA LEU A 423 0.03 7.08 -2.86
C LEU A 423 1.08 6.38 -1.98
N GLN A 424 1.61 5.22 -2.40
CA GLN A 424 2.37 4.31 -1.52
C GLN A 424 3.70 3.79 -2.07
N GLY A 425 4.06 4.08 -3.32
CA GLY A 425 5.33 3.67 -3.93
C GLY A 425 5.27 2.43 -4.83
N GLY A 426 4.06 1.95 -5.15
CA GLY A 426 3.81 0.79 -6.00
C GLY A 426 2.60 -0.05 -5.54
N ALA A 427 2.24 -1.07 -6.31
CA ALA A 427 1.19 -2.05 -5.99
C ALA A 427 1.54 -3.46 -6.53
N LEU A 428 0.97 -4.51 -5.92
CA LEU A 428 1.21 -5.91 -6.30
C LEU A 428 -0.12 -6.64 -6.59
N LEU A 429 -0.34 -7.04 -7.85
CA LEU A 429 -1.50 -7.85 -8.25
C LEU A 429 -1.29 -9.33 -7.87
N TYR A 430 -2.16 -9.87 -7.01
CA TYR A 430 -2.24 -11.30 -6.75
C TYR A 430 -2.75 -12.07 -7.98
N THR A 431 -1.97 -13.05 -8.42
CA THR A 431 -2.29 -13.91 -9.57
C THR A 431 -2.65 -15.33 -9.12
N ASN A 432 -3.34 -16.09 -9.99
CA ASN A 432 -3.65 -17.49 -9.71
C ASN A 432 -2.43 -18.37 -10.02
N ASN A 433 -2.13 -19.33 -9.16
CA ASN A 433 -0.93 -20.17 -9.29
C ASN A 433 -1.11 -21.49 -8.54
N GLU A 434 -0.79 -22.62 -9.18
CA GLU A 434 -0.90 -23.96 -8.59
C GLU A 434 -0.21 -24.06 -7.22
N LYS A 435 0.92 -23.36 -7.06
CA LYS A 435 1.71 -23.30 -5.82
C LYS A 435 0.99 -22.59 -4.67
N SER A 436 0.23 -21.54 -4.97
CA SER A 436 -0.52 -20.74 -3.99
C SER A 436 -2.04 -20.84 -4.22
N SER A 437 -2.51 -22.02 -4.63
CA SER A 437 -3.90 -22.23 -5.08
C SER A 437 -4.97 -22.00 -4.01
N HIS A 438 -4.58 -21.92 -2.73
CA HIS A 438 -5.45 -21.44 -1.64
C HIS A 438 -5.84 -19.95 -1.78
N ALA A 439 -5.10 -19.19 -2.59
CA ALA A 439 -5.30 -17.77 -2.91
C ALA A 439 -5.75 -17.53 -4.36
N ASP A 440 -6.17 -18.57 -5.10
CA ASP A 440 -6.76 -18.42 -6.43
C ASP A 440 -8.13 -17.75 -6.35
N SER A 441 -8.41 -16.81 -7.26
CA SER A 441 -9.74 -16.20 -7.46
C SER A 441 -10.18 -16.35 -8.91
N LYS A 442 -11.45 -16.72 -9.13
CA LYS A 442 -12.09 -16.65 -10.47
C LYS A 442 -12.57 -15.23 -10.81
N PHE A 443 -12.35 -14.29 -9.89
CA PHE A 443 -12.76 -12.90 -9.97
C PHE A 443 -11.51 -12.04 -10.18
N ARG A 444 -11.19 -11.06 -9.32
CA ARG A 444 -10.14 -10.04 -9.59
C ARG A 444 -10.35 -9.35 -10.96
N LEU A 445 -11.61 -9.07 -11.28
CA LEU A 445 -11.98 -8.33 -12.47
C LEU A 445 -11.72 -6.85 -12.19
N LEU A 446 -10.57 -6.36 -12.65
CA LEU A 446 -10.11 -4.98 -12.40
C LEU A 446 -10.83 -3.94 -13.26
N ASN A 447 -10.79 -2.69 -12.80
CA ASN A 447 -11.34 -1.46 -13.35
C ASN A 447 -12.83 -1.59 -13.72
N ARG A 448 -13.64 -2.10 -12.77
CA ARG A 448 -15.11 -2.28 -12.94
C ARG A 448 -15.93 -1.13 -12.35
N THR A 449 -15.37 0.06 -12.47
CA THR A 449 -15.92 1.37 -12.11
C THR A 449 -17.26 1.66 -12.81
N PRO A 450 -17.99 2.73 -12.44
CA PRO A 450 -19.24 3.10 -13.12
C PRO A 450 -19.08 3.27 -14.64
N THR A 451 -17.91 3.77 -15.09
CA THR A 451 -17.58 3.89 -16.51
C THR A 451 -17.55 2.53 -17.22
N SER A 452 -17.04 1.47 -16.59
CA SER A 452 -16.64 0.20 -17.24
C SER A 452 -17.06 -1.08 -16.49
N GLN A 453 -18.16 -1.05 -15.72
CA GLN A 453 -18.67 -2.15 -14.88
C GLN A 453 -18.68 -3.54 -15.57
N THR A 454 -19.02 -3.60 -16.86
CA THR A 454 -19.06 -4.86 -17.64
C THR A 454 -17.71 -5.32 -18.19
N GLY A 455 -16.63 -4.58 -17.94
CA GLY A 455 -15.32 -4.72 -18.62
C GLY A 455 -15.28 -4.06 -20.00
N LYS A 456 -16.24 -3.18 -20.29
CA LYS A 456 -16.32 -2.35 -21.49
C LYS A 456 -16.89 -0.97 -21.10
N PRO A 457 -16.27 0.14 -21.52
CA PRO A 457 -16.81 1.47 -21.28
C PRO A 457 -18.22 1.64 -21.88
N LYS A 458 -19.13 2.18 -21.08
CA LYS A 458 -20.49 2.58 -21.51
C LYS A 458 -20.65 4.11 -21.62
N TYR A 459 -19.87 4.86 -20.85
CA TYR A 459 -19.91 6.32 -20.77
C TYR A 459 -18.56 6.89 -21.26
N PHE A 460 -18.60 8.11 -21.80
CA PHE A 460 -17.51 8.65 -22.62
C PHE A 460 -17.32 10.18 -22.47
N ILE A 461 -17.87 10.77 -21.40
CA ILE A 461 -17.66 12.19 -21.07
C ILE A 461 -16.25 12.35 -20.51
N ASP A 462 -15.91 11.53 -19.52
CA ASP A 462 -14.53 11.18 -19.19
C ASP A 462 -14.06 10.01 -20.08
N LYS A 463 -12.77 10.02 -20.42
CA LYS A 463 -12.07 9.03 -21.25
C LYS A 463 -11.19 8.07 -20.43
N SER A 464 -11.11 8.28 -19.11
CA SER A 464 -10.54 7.32 -18.17
C SER A 464 -11.36 6.02 -18.13
N ASN A 465 -10.89 5.01 -17.38
CA ASN A 465 -11.73 3.88 -16.96
C ASN A 465 -12.29 4.12 -15.55
N GLY A 466 -12.47 5.37 -15.12
CA GLY A 466 -12.50 5.77 -13.72
C GLY A 466 -11.09 5.85 -13.12
N GLY A 467 -11.01 5.71 -11.80
CA GLY A 467 -9.77 5.72 -11.02
C GLY A 467 -8.93 4.44 -11.12
N TYR A 468 -7.84 4.43 -10.36
CA TYR A 468 -6.90 3.31 -10.26
C TYR A 468 -7.33 2.36 -9.12
N GLU A 469 -7.67 1.11 -9.42
CA GLU A 469 -8.26 0.18 -8.43
C GLU A 469 -7.33 -0.09 -7.21
N PHE A 470 -6.01 -0.15 -7.40
CA PHE A 470 -5.05 -0.30 -6.29
C PHE A 470 -4.80 1.03 -5.56
N LEU A 471 -5.87 1.62 -5.03
CA LEU A 471 -5.84 2.93 -4.36
C LEU A 471 -4.95 2.92 -3.10
N LEU A 472 -5.30 2.09 -2.11
CA LEU A 472 -4.59 2.04 -0.82
C LEU A 472 -4.62 0.65 -0.16
N ALA A 473 -3.48 0.27 0.42
CA ALA A 473 -3.23 -0.89 1.25
C ALA A 473 -3.55 -2.24 0.58
N ASN A 474 -4.49 -3.01 1.13
CA ASN A 474 -4.95 -4.26 0.53
C ASN A 474 -6.29 -3.98 -0.13
N ASP A 475 -6.29 -3.86 -1.46
CA ASP A 475 -7.54 -3.75 -2.22
C ASP A 475 -8.41 -5.01 -2.05
N PHE A 476 -9.71 -4.82 -2.03
CA PHE A 476 -10.70 -5.89 -1.90
C PHE A 476 -11.22 -6.30 -3.27
N ASP A 477 -11.24 -7.61 -3.55
CA ASP A 477 -11.83 -8.20 -4.77
C ASP A 477 -13.37 -8.03 -4.79
N ASN A 478 -13.83 -6.80 -4.95
CA ASN A 478 -15.24 -6.40 -5.00
C ASN A 478 -15.96 -6.92 -6.26
N SER A 479 -15.25 -7.61 -7.15
CA SER A 479 -15.79 -8.40 -8.25
C SER A 479 -16.19 -9.84 -7.87
N ASN A 480 -15.85 -10.27 -6.65
CA ASN A 480 -16.23 -11.56 -6.10
C ASN A 480 -17.59 -11.47 -5.37
N PRO A 481 -18.63 -12.23 -5.77
CA PRO A 481 -19.93 -12.21 -5.12
C PRO A 481 -19.92 -12.54 -3.61
N ALA A 482 -18.91 -13.28 -3.12
CA ALA A 482 -18.74 -13.52 -1.69
C ALA A 482 -18.24 -12.28 -0.94
N VAL A 483 -17.42 -11.45 -1.58
CA VAL A 483 -16.99 -10.15 -1.03
C VAL A 483 -18.15 -9.15 -1.13
N GLN A 484 -18.86 -9.11 -2.25
CA GLN A 484 -20.07 -8.28 -2.41
C GLN A 484 -21.13 -8.58 -1.35
N ALA A 485 -21.33 -9.85 -0.99
CA ALA A 485 -22.22 -10.25 0.10
C ALA A 485 -21.73 -9.79 1.49
N GLU A 486 -20.41 -9.78 1.74
CA GLU A 486 -19.83 -9.22 2.97
C GLU A 486 -19.95 -7.70 3.01
N GLN A 487 -19.77 -6.99 1.89
CA GLN A 487 -20.01 -5.55 1.82
C GLN A 487 -21.48 -5.19 2.12
N LEU A 488 -22.44 -6.02 1.66
CA LEU A 488 -23.85 -5.89 2.03
C LEU A 488 -24.12 -6.20 3.51
N ASN A 489 -23.44 -7.20 4.08
CA ASN A 489 -23.49 -7.50 5.52
C ASN A 489 -22.95 -6.33 6.36
N TRP A 490 -21.82 -5.75 5.95
CA TRP A 490 -21.22 -4.59 6.62
C TRP A 490 -22.09 -3.33 6.48
N LEU A 491 -22.67 -3.08 5.31
CA LEU A 491 -23.67 -2.02 5.12
C LEU A 491 -24.87 -2.22 6.05
N HIS A 492 -25.42 -3.45 6.15
CA HIS A 492 -26.51 -3.75 7.07
C HIS A 492 -26.10 -3.50 8.54
N PHE A 493 -24.90 -3.92 8.92
CA PHE A 493 -24.35 -3.69 10.27
C PHE A 493 -24.26 -2.20 10.60
N MET A 494 -23.70 -1.38 9.70
CA MET A 494 -23.61 0.07 9.89
C MET A 494 -25.01 0.71 10.01
N MET A 495 -25.91 0.37 9.09
CA MET A 495 -27.29 0.88 9.05
C MET A 495 -28.17 0.39 10.21
N ASN A 496 -27.67 -0.53 11.05
CA ASN A 496 -28.35 -1.03 12.25
C ASN A 496 -27.39 -1.02 13.47
N PHE A 497 -26.38 -0.14 13.47
CA PHE A 497 -25.27 -0.17 14.43
C PHE A 497 -25.73 -0.06 15.89
N GLY A 498 -26.55 0.93 16.23
CA GLY A 498 -27.11 1.10 17.57
C GLY A 498 -27.98 -0.08 18.00
N SER A 499 -28.81 -0.59 17.08
CA SER A 499 -29.62 -1.80 17.31
C SER A 499 -28.76 -3.02 17.66
N ILE A 500 -27.64 -3.22 16.98
CA ILE A 500 -26.78 -4.42 17.11
C ILE A 500 -25.82 -4.28 18.30
N VAL A 501 -25.22 -3.11 18.50
CA VAL A 501 -24.13 -2.89 19.47
C VAL A 501 -24.64 -2.41 20.83
N ALA A 502 -25.77 -1.71 20.89
CA ALA A 502 -26.33 -1.12 22.11
C ALA A 502 -27.79 -1.50 22.41
N ASN A 503 -28.47 -2.24 21.51
CA ASN A 503 -29.92 -2.44 21.54
C ASN A 503 -30.71 -1.10 21.55
N ASP A 504 -30.15 -0.07 20.88
CA ASP A 504 -30.75 1.26 20.76
C ASP A 504 -30.98 1.59 19.26
N PRO A 505 -32.22 1.44 18.76
CA PRO A 505 -32.52 1.73 17.36
C PRO A 505 -32.50 3.23 17.03
N THR A 506 -32.37 4.13 18.02
CA THR A 506 -32.20 5.57 17.79
C THR A 506 -30.73 5.98 17.57
N ALA A 507 -29.80 5.06 17.82
CA ALA A 507 -28.36 5.22 17.58
C ALA A 507 -27.87 4.49 16.30
N ASN A 508 -28.76 4.31 15.31
CA ASN A 508 -28.42 3.80 13.98
C ASN A 508 -27.90 4.93 13.07
N PHE A 509 -27.27 4.57 11.95
CA PHE A 509 -26.96 5.51 10.88
C PHE A 509 -28.14 5.59 9.89
N ASP A 510 -28.52 6.81 9.49
CA ASP A 510 -29.63 7.03 8.55
C ASP A 510 -29.22 6.90 7.07
N GLY A 511 -27.94 7.08 6.75
CA GLY A 511 -27.42 7.04 5.37
C GLY A 511 -25.90 6.88 5.31
N VAL A 512 -25.35 6.77 4.10
CA VAL A 512 -23.92 6.49 3.87
C VAL A 512 -23.26 7.43 2.86
N ARG A 513 -21.96 7.69 3.04
CA ARG A 513 -21.05 8.11 1.96
C ARG A 513 -20.36 6.87 1.42
N VAL A 514 -20.58 6.55 0.15
CA VAL A 514 -19.75 5.54 -0.54
C VAL A 514 -18.41 6.19 -0.86
N ASP A 515 -17.33 5.61 -0.33
CA ASP A 515 -15.94 6.04 -0.51
C ASP A 515 -15.39 5.54 -1.85
N ALA A 516 -14.46 6.30 -2.46
CA ALA A 516 -13.64 5.85 -3.59
C ALA A 516 -14.40 5.10 -4.72
N VAL A 517 -15.52 5.66 -5.19
CA VAL A 517 -16.43 4.98 -6.14
C VAL A 517 -15.73 4.67 -7.47
N ASP A 518 -14.85 5.56 -7.89
CA ASP A 518 -14.00 5.43 -9.07
C ASP A 518 -12.92 4.33 -8.95
N ASN A 519 -12.72 3.73 -7.77
CA ASN A 519 -11.63 2.78 -7.49
C ASN A 519 -12.12 1.36 -7.20
N VAL A 520 -13.43 1.09 -7.30
CA VAL A 520 -14.02 -0.21 -6.95
C VAL A 520 -15.02 -0.70 -8.00
N ASN A 521 -15.42 -1.97 -7.92
CA ASN A 521 -16.52 -2.49 -8.74
C ASN A 521 -17.87 -1.82 -8.40
N ALA A 522 -18.48 -1.17 -9.39
CA ALA A 522 -19.76 -0.46 -9.32
C ALA A 522 -20.98 -1.36 -9.03
N ASP A 523 -20.84 -2.69 -9.03
CA ASP A 523 -21.85 -3.62 -8.50
C ASP A 523 -22.26 -3.23 -7.06
N LEU A 524 -21.32 -2.71 -6.27
CA LEU A 524 -21.58 -2.23 -4.91
C LEU A 524 -22.58 -1.06 -4.86
N LEU A 525 -22.62 -0.21 -5.89
CA LEU A 525 -23.58 0.90 -5.99
C LEU A 525 -25.01 0.39 -6.20
N GLN A 526 -25.17 -0.63 -7.04
CA GLN A 526 -26.46 -1.28 -7.26
C GLN A 526 -26.91 -2.04 -6.00
N ILE A 527 -26.00 -2.79 -5.36
CA ILE A 527 -26.26 -3.51 -4.10
C ILE A 527 -26.70 -2.55 -2.99
N ALA A 528 -25.98 -1.44 -2.79
CA ALA A 528 -26.36 -0.42 -1.82
C ALA A 528 -27.71 0.21 -2.20
N SER A 529 -27.89 0.62 -3.45
CA SER A 529 -29.15 1.19 -3.93
C SER A 529 -30.36 0.29 -3.68
N ASP A 530 -30.24 -1.00 -3.98
CA ASP A 530 -31.34 -1.95 -3.85
C ASP A 530 -31.57 -2.36 -2.39
N TYR A 531 -30.54 -2.35 -1.53
CA TYR A 531 -30.70 -2.43 -0.08
C TYR A 531 -31.56 -1.27 0.45
N PHE A 532 -31.23 -0.01 0.09
CA PHE A 532 -31.99 1.16 0.55
C PHE A 532 -33.42 1.18 -0.03
N LYS A 533 -33.62 0.88 -1.32
CA LYS A 533 -34.98 0.76 -1.93
C LYS A 533 -35.81 -0.32 -1.23
N SER A 534 -35.22 -1.48 -0.95
CA SER A 534 -35.90 -2.61 -0.30
C SER A 534 -36.25 -2.33 1.15
N ARG A 535 -35.27 -1.88 1.95
CA ARG A 535 -35.34 -1.75 3.42
C ARG A 535 -36.02 -0.47 3.89
N TYR A 536 -35.82 0.64 3.17
CA TYR A 536 -36.14 2.01 3.58
C TYR A 536 -37.00 2.78 2.56
N LYS A 537 -37.43 2.14 1.47
CA LYS A 537 -38.43 2.68 0.52
C LYS A 537 -38.07 4.01 -0.15
N VAL A 538 -36.79 4.34 -0.22
CA VAL A 538 -36.25 5.56 -0.87
C VAL A 538 -36.60 5.72 -2.36
N GLY A 539 -37.09 4.65 -3.01
CA GLY A 539 -37.61 4.69 -4.39
C GLY A 539 -39.13 4.82 -4.51
N GLU A 540 -39.86 4.87 -3.39
CA GLU A 540 -41.34 4.92 -3.34
C GLU A 540 -41.85 6.35 -3.10
N SER A 541 -41.09 7.22 -2.40
CA SER A 541 -41.40 8.66 -2.26
C SER A 541 -40.18 9.54 -1.97
N GLU A 542 -40.31 10.85 -2.19
CA GLU A 542 -39.30 11.86 -1.78
C GLU A 542 -39.13 11.90 -0.25
N GLU A 543 -40.20 11.67 0.52
CA GLU A 543 -40.16 11.67 1.99
C GLU A 543 -39.27 10.54 2.54
N GLU A 544 -39.39 9.34 1.96
CA GLU A 544 -38.53 8.20 2.33
C GLU A 544 -37.10 8.38 1.84
N ALA A 545 -36.90 8.99 0.66
CA ALA A 545 -35.57 9.31 0.15
C ALA A 545 -34.80 10.31 1.04
N ILE A 546 -35.48 11.36 1.52
CA ILE A 546 -34.88 12.39 2.38
C ILE A 546 -34.54 11.86 3.78
N LYS A 547 -35.32 10.89 4.31
CA LYS A 547 -34.99 10.21 5.59
C LYS A 547 -33.65 9.46 5.54
N HIS A 548 -33.18 9.07 4.36
CA HIS A 548 -32.03 8.18 4.19
C HIS A 548 -30.96 8.72 3.23
N LEU A 549 -30.77 10.04 3.25
CA LEU A 549 -29.82 10.78 2.41
C LEU A 549 -28.42 10.14 2.42
N SER A 550 -28.02 9.67 1.24
CA SER A 550 -26.75 8.98 1.00
C SER A 550 -26.04 9.59 -0.22
N ILE A 551 -24.71 9.57 -0.23
CA ILE A 551 -23.88 10.30 -1.21
C ILE A 551 -22.75 9.43 -1.76
N LEU A 552 -22.28 9.75 -2.97
CA LEU A 552 -21.15 9.10 -3.63
C LEU A 552 -19.90 9.97 -3.59
N GLU A 553 -18.74 9.40 -3.30
CA GLU A 553 -17.45 9.95 -3.72
C GLU A 553 -17.15 9.52 -5.16
N ALA A 554 -17.93 10.09 -6.08
CA ALA A 554 -17.91 9.87 -7.52
C ALA A 554 -17.24 11.07 -8.19
N TRP A 555 -15.99 10.93 -8.64
CA TRP A 555 -15.20 12.04 -9.15
C TRP A 555 -15.25 12.15 -10.68
N SER A 556 -15.44 11.04 -11.39
CA SER A 556 -15.55 11.02 -12.86
C SER A 556 -16.83 11.71 -13.35
N ASP A 557 -16.69 12.44 -14.45
CA ASP A 557 -17.81 13.08 -15.15
C ASP A 557 -18.79 12.08 -15.79
N ASN A 558 -18.46 10.78 -15.80
CA ASN A 558 -19.31 9.68 -16.24
C ASN A 558 -20.29 9.17 -15.17
N ASP A 559 -19.92 9.28 -13.89
CA ASP A 559 -20.66 8.68 -12.77
C ASP A 559 -22.08 9.22 -12.56
N PRO A 560 -22.38 10.52 -12.78
CA PRO A 560 -23.73 11.04 -12.62
C PRO A 560 -24.73 10.43 -13.61
N ASP A 561 -24.30 10.17 -14.86
CA ASP A 561 -25.10 9.47 -15.87
C ASP A 561 -25.23 7.98 -15.56
N TYR A 562 -24.19 7.34 -15.01
CA TYR A 562 -24.32 5.96 -14.48
C TYR A 562 -25.38 5.86 -13.38
N ASN A 563 -25.32 6.77 -12.42
CA ASN A 563 -26.23 6.80 -11.28
C ASN A 563 -27.68 7.09 -11.71
N LYS A 564 -27.86 7.91 -12.75
CA LYS A 564 -29.17 8.12 -13.41
C LYS A 564 -29.69 6.84 -14.08
N ASP A 565 -28.88 6.20 -14.92
CA ASP A 565 -29.28 5.01 -15.69
C ASP A 565 -29.60 3.79 -14.80
N THR A 566 -28.84 3.60 -13.72
CA THR A 566 -29.07 2.52 -12.75
C THR A 566 -30.15 2.84 -11.72
N LYS A 567 -30.69 4.07 -11.72
CA LYS A 567 -31.61 4.60 -10.70
C LYS A 567 -31.02 4.40 -9.29
N GLY A 568 -29.79 4.88 -9.11
CA GLY A 568 -29.07 4.82 -7.85
C GLY A 568 -29.81 5.58 -6.74
N ALA A 569 -29.69 5.09 -5.51
CA ALA A 569 -30.32 5.71 -4.33
C ALA A 569 -29.42 6.78 -3.66
N GLN A 570 -28.17 6.92 -4.13
CA GLN A 570 -27.20 7.87 -3.61
C GLN A 570 -27.05 9.07 -4.56
N LEU A 571 -26.59 10.20 -4.03
CA LEU A 571 -26.37 11.43 -4.80
C LEU A 571 -24.94 11.48 -5.36
N ALA A 572 -24.79 11.74 -6.66
CA ALA A 572 -23.50 12.01 -7.30
C ALA A 572 -23.00 13.45 -7.03
N ILE A 573 -21.70 13.69 -7.22
CA ILE A 573 -21.10 15.02 -7.10
C ILE A 573 -21.42 15.85 -8.35
N ASP A 574 -21.88 17.09 -8.20
CA ASP A 574 -21.80 18.08 -9.29
C ASP A 574 -20.37 18.63 -9.40
N ASN A 575 -19.45 17.79 -9.89
CA ASN A 575 -18.02 18.11 -9.94
C ASN A 575 -17.74 19.29 -10.91
N LYS A 576 -18.56 19.44 -11.95
CA LYS A 576 -18.55 20.58 -12.89
C LYS A 576 -18.80 21.89 -12.15
N LEU A 577 -19.88 21.97 -11.38
CA LEU A 577 -20.18 23.16 -10.58
C LEU A 577 -19.14 23.40 -9.48
N ARG A 578 -18.65 22.33 -8.83
CA ARG A 578 -17.55 22.42 -7.84
C ARG A 578 -16.33 23.11 -8.45
N LEU A 579 -15.89 22.65 -9.62
CA LEU A 579 -14.74 23.23 -10.32
C LEU A 579 -15.02 24.68 -10.74
N SER A 580 -16.21 25.01 -11.24
CA SER A 580 -16.57 26.39 -11.57
C SER A 580 -16.56 27.31 -10.35
N LEU A 581 -17.15 26.93 -9.21
CA LEU A 581 -17.07 27.71 -7.97
C LEU A 581 -15.62 27.90 -7.49
N LEU A 582 -14.80 26.86 -7.61
CA LEU A 582 -13.40 26.83 -7.20
C LEU A 582 -12.53 27.78 -8.05
N TYR A 583 -12.67 27.74 -9.38
CA TYR A 583 -11.92 28.60 -10.30
C TYR A 583 -12.46 30.03 -10.39
N SER A 584 -13.78 30.27 -10.28
CA SER A 584 -14.35 31.63 -10.29
C SER A 584 -14.00 32.44 -9.04
N PHE A 585 -13.90 31.80 -7.86
CA PHE A 585 -13.77 32.51 -6.59
C PHE A 585 -12.51 32.19 -5.78
N MET A 586 -12.12 30.92 -5.70
CA MET A 586 -11.27 30.41 -4.62
C MET A 586 -9.79 30.25 -4.97
N ARG A 587 -9.44 30.13 -6.26
CA ARG A 587 -8.06 30.11 -6.76
C ARG A 587 -7.38 31.49 -6.67
N ASN A 588 -6.07 31.55 -6.92
CA ASN A 588 -5.34 32.82 -7.05
C ASN A 588 -5.81 33.59 -8.30
N LEU A 589 -5.83 34.92 -8.24
CA LEU A 589 -6.28 35.82 -9.32
C LEU A 589 -5.64 35.52 -10.68
N SER A 590 -4.37 35.10 -10.71
CA SER A 590 -3.64 34.78 -11.95
C SER A 590 -4.20 33.60 -12.74
N ILE A 591 -5.06 32.77 -12.13
CA ILE A 591 -5.63 31.55 -12.72
C ILE A 591 -7.14 31.42 -12.46
N ARG A 592 -7.85 32.52 -12.18
CA ARG A 592 -9.32 32.50 -12.06
C ARG A 592 -10.01 32.48 -13.41
N SER A 593 -11.14 31.81 -13.47
CA SER A 593 -12.13 31.99 -14.53
C SER A 593 -12.99 33.23 -14.26
N GLY A 594 -13.79 33.64 -15.25
CA GLY A 594 -14.98 34.46 -15.00
C GLY A 594 -16.01 33.74 -14.14
N VAL A 595 -17.14 34.40 -13.85
CA VAL A 595 -18.24 33.86 -13.01
C VAL A 595 -19.31 33.15 -13.84
N GLU A 596 -19.33 33.36 -15.15
CA GLU A 596 -20.29 32.80 -16.11
C GLU A 596 -20.37 31.26 -16.04
N PRO A 597 -19.27 30.50 -15.84
CA PRO A 597 -19.34 29.04 -15.72
C PRO A 597 -20.20 28.54 -14.55
N THR A 598 -20.40 29.32 -13.48
CA THR A 598 -21.24 28.88 -12.34
C THR A 598 -22.73 28.84 -12.68
N ILE A 599 -23.13 29.36 -13.85
CA ILE A 599 -24.51 29.32 -14.36
C ILE A 599 -24.74 28.04 -15.16
N THR A 600 -23.84 27.69 -16.08
CA THR A 600 -24.06 26.65 -17.11
C THR A 600 -23.23 25.38 -16.92
N ASN A 601 -22.03 25.46 -16.35
CA ASN A 601 -21.16 24.30 -16.13
C ASN A 601 -21.53 23.59 -14.82
N SER A 602 -22.65 22.87 -14.84
CA SER A 602 -23.26 22.16 -13.72
C SER A 602 -24.08 20.99 -14.27
N LEU A 603 -24.29 19.95 -13.46
CA LEU A 603 -25.29 18.91 -13.77
C LEU A 603 -26.70 19.49 -13.96
N ASN A 604 -26.99 20.63 -13.32
CA ASN A 604 -28.26 21.34 -13.39
C ASN A 604 -28.05 22.81 -13.82
N ASP A 605 -27.88 23.04 -15.13
CA ASP A 605 -27.74 24.37 -15.74
C ASP A 605 -28.86 25.35 -15.27
N ARG A 606 -28.45 26.53 -14.80
CA ARG A 606 -29.27 27.56 -14.15
C ARG A 606 -29.53 28.79 -15.04
N SER A 607 -29.16 28.72 -16.32
CA SER A 607 -29.51 29.73 -17.33
C SER A 607 -31.02 29.93 -17.47
N SER A 608 -31.42 31.08 -18.01
CA SER A 608 -32.82 31.40 -18.31
C SER A 608 -33.50 30.39 -19.25
N GLU A 609 -32.73 29.69 -20.08
CA GLU A 609 -33.18 28.68 -21.03
C GLU A 609 -33.32 27.29 -20.38
N LYS A 610 -32.40 26.91 -19.48
CA LYS A 610 -32.36 25.57 -18.86
C LYS A 610 -32.98 25.48 -17.46
N LYS A 611 -33.38 26.61 -16.85
CA LYS A 611 -33.99 26.66 -15.50
C LYS A 611 -35.19 25.71 -15.27
N ASN A 612 -35.90 25.33 -16.35
CA ASN A 612 -37.05 24.43 -16.34
C ASN A 612 -36.77 23.09 -17.07
N GLY A 613 -35.50 22.75 -17.31
CA GLY A 613 -35.11 21.49 -17.96
C GLY A 613 -35.22 20.28 -17.03
N GLU A 614 -34.83 19.10 -17.53
CA GLU A 614 -34.62 17.92 -16.69
C GLU A 614 -33.58 18.24 -15.59
N ARG A 615 -33.76 17.65 -14.40
CA ARG A 615 -32.89 17.84 -13.24
C ARG A 615 -32.35 16.51 -12.74
N MET A 616 -31.05 16.47 -12.48
CA MET A 616 -30.37 15.33 -11.87
C MET A 616 -30.18 15.60 -10.37
N ALA A 617 -30.56 14.64 -9.52
CA ALA A 617 -30.31 14.73 -8.08
C ALA A 617 -28.81 14.58 -7.79
N ASN A 618 -28.25 15.57 -7.09
CA ASN A 618 -26.80 15.71 -6.87
C ASN A 618 -26.52 16.39 -5.54
N TYR A 619 -25.27 16.33 -5.09
CA TYR A 619 -24.76 17.19 -4.02
C TYR A 619 -23.52 17.98 -4.46
N ILE A 620 -23.28 19.10 -3.78
CA ILE A 620 -22.23 20.07 -4.08
C ILE A 620 -21.41 20.41 -2.83
N PHE A 621 -20.11 20.65 -3.02
CA PHE A 621 -19.21 21.21 -2.03
C PHE A 621 -18.07 21.96 -2.74
N VAL A 622 -17.42 22.88 -2.05
CA VAL A 622 -16.25 23.63 -2.57
C VAL A 622 -14.93 23.26 -1.89
N ARG A 623 -14.98 22.65 -0.70
CA ARG A 623 -13.88 21.95 -0.02
C ARG A 623 -14.44 20.73 0.69
N ALA A 624 -13.59 19.77 1.03
CA ALA A 624 -13.95 18.61 1.83
C ALA A 624 -12.69 18.05 2.53
N HIS A 625 -12.81 16.99 3.33
CA HIS A 625 -11.67 16.44 4.06
C HIS A 625 -10.58 15.84 3.16
N ASP A 626 -11.00 15.37 1.99
CA ASP A 626 -10.26 14.72 0.90
C ASP A 626 -9.79 15.74 -0.17
N SER A 627 -10.37 16.94 -0.20
CA SER A 627 -10.32 17.85 -1.34
C SER A 627 -10.14 19.30 -0.90
N GLU A 628 -9.15 20.00 -1.49
CA GLU A 628 -8.78 21.38 -1.11
C GLU A 628 -8.19 21.55 0.30
N VAL A 629 -7.75 20.45 0.93
CA VAL A 629 -7.11 20.46 2.27
C VAL A 629 -5.77 19.73 2.25
N GLN A 630 -5.74 18.43 1.96
CA GLN A 630 -4.55 17.59 2.12
C GLN A 630 -3.33 18.08 1.31
N THR A 631 -3.51 18.40 0.03
CA THR A 631 -2.43 18.91 -0.84
C THR A 631 -1.88 20.25 -0.34
N VAL A 632 -2.74 21.13 0.19
CA VAL A 632 -2.31 22.45 0.71
C VAL A 632 -1.39 22.29 1.92
N ILE A 633 -1.67 21.32 2.81
CA ILE A 633 -0.79 21.00 3.94
C ILE A 633 0.51 20.35 3.45
N ALA A 634 0.44 19.45 2.47
CA ALA A 634 1.62 18.81 1.89
C ALA A 634 2.56 19.80 1.19
N ASP A 635 2.01 20.75 0.43
CA ASP A 635 2.76 21.82 -0.23
C ASP A 635 3.44 22.74 0.80
N ILE A 636 2.76 23.07 1.91
CA ILE A 636 3.37 23.82 3.01
C ILE A 636 4.54 23.05 3.63
N ILE A 637 4.42 21.75 3.87
CA ILE A 637 5.50 20.90 4.39
C ILE A 637 6.68 20.89 3.43
N ARG A 638 6.42 20.56 2.15
CA ARG A 638 7.44 20.44 1.11
C ARG A 638 8.20 21.74 0.85
N GLU A 639 7.51 22.88 0.86
CA GLU A 639 8.13 24.18 0.56
C GLU A 639 8.83 24.87 1.73
N ASN A 640 8.37 24.66 2.98
CA ASN A 640 8.82 25.48 4.12
C ASN A 640 9.46 24.69 5.27
N ILE A 641 9.32 23.36 5.29
CA ILE A 641 9.65 22.54 6.47
C ILE A 641 10.61 21.40 6.10
N ASN A 642 10.28 20.61 5.08
CA ASN A 642 11.08 19.48 4.63
C ASN A 642 10.96 19.27 3.11
N PRO A 643 11.92 19.74 2.29
CA PRO A 643 11.87 19.62 0.84
C PRO A 643 12.20 18.22 0.30
N ASN A 644 12.50 17.25 1.17
CA ASN A 644 12.87 15.88 0.78
C ASN A 644 11.71 14.88 0.89
N THR A 645 10.51 15.31 1.31
CA THR A 645 9.30 14.47 1.36
C THR A 645 8.33 14.81 0.23
N ASP A 646 7.39 13.91 -0.05
CA ASP A 646 6.19 14.19 -0.86
C ASP A 646 5.25 15.21 -0.19
N GLY A 647 5.39 15.40 1.13
CA GLY A 647 4.57 16.27 1.97
C GLY A 647 3.32 15.59 2.55
N LEU A 648 2.96 14.41 2.04
CA LEU A 648 1.90 13.55 2.57
C LEU A 648 2.44 12.57 3.63
N THR A 649 3.73 12.24 3.52
CA THR A 649 4.50 11.43 4.46
C THR A 649 5.23 12.36 5.43
N PHE A 650 4.63 12.59 6.60
CA PHE A 650 5.09 13.59 7.57
C PHE A 650 5.17 13.06 9.01
N THR A 651 6.00 13.69 9.82
CA THR A 651 5.96 13.60 11.29
C THR A 651 4.89 14.52 11.88
N MET A 652 4.47 14.22 13.11
CA MET A 652 3.49 15.05 13.83
C MET A 652 4.00 16.47 14.16
N ASP A 653 5.31 16.71 14.16
CA ASP A 653 5.89 18.04 14.39
C ASP A 653 6.04 18.86 13.11
N GLU A 654 6.26 18.22 11.96
CA GLU A 654 6.09 18.87 10.64
C GLU A 654 4.63 19.28 10.43
N LEU A 655 3.66 18.41 10.76
CA LEU A 655 2.23 18.70 10.64
C LEU A 655 1.80 19.91 11.50
N LYS A 656 2.27 20.00 12.76
CA LYS A 656 2.01 21.15 13.64
C LYS A 656 2.55 22.46 13.07
N GLN A 657 3.76 22.43 12.52
CA GLN A 657 4.38 23.59 11.87
C GLN A 657 3.61 23.99 10.60
N ALA A 658 3.17 23.02 9.80
CA ALA A 658 2.36 23.26 8.61
C ALA A 658 1.01 23.90 8.96
N PHE A 659 0.32 23.40 9.99
CA PHE A 659 -0.91 24.01 10.47
C PHE A 659 -0.72 25.42 11.01
N LYS A 660 0.44 25.77 11.58
CA LYS A 660 0.74 27.16 11.96
C LYS A 660 0.78 28.06 10.70
N ILE A 661 1.56 27.68 9.70
CA ILE A 661 1.68 28.43 8.43
C ILE A 661 0.33 28.55 7.72
N TYR A 662 -0.43 27.44 7.65
CA TYR A 662 -1.80 27.41 7.09
C TYR A 662 -2.72 28.41 7.82
N ASN A 663 -2.71 28.41 9.16
CA ASN A 663 -3.55 29.29 9.96
C ASN A 663 -3.16 30.77 9.85
N GLU A 664 -1.88 31.07 9.67
CA GLU A 664 -1.39 32.43 9.43
C GLU A 664 -1.79 32.90 8.02
N ASP A 665 -1.66 32.05 7.00
CA ASP A 665 -2.10 32.34 5.62
C ASP A 665 -3.62 32.48 5.49
N MET A 666 -4.39 31.65 6.21
CA MET A 666 -5.86 31.71 6.25
C MET A 666 -6.39 33.08 6.70
N ARG A 667 -5.62 33.82 7.50
CA ARG A 667 -5.98 35.17 8.00
C ARG A 667 -5.57 36.32 7.07
N LYS A 668 -4.75 36.09 6.05
CA LYS A 668 -4.32 37.12 5.10
C LYS A 668 -5.40 37.39 4.03
N ALA A 669 -5.40 38.62 3.49
CA ALA A 669 -6.18 38.99 2.32
C ALA A 669 -5.55 38.44 1.02
N ASP A 670 -4.23 38.56 0.87
CA ASP A 670 -3.44 37.88 -0.16
C ASP A 670 -2.87 36.57 0.40
N LYS A 671 -3.05 35.47 -0.33
CA LYS A 671 -2.91 34.10 0.19
C LYS A 671 -1.96 33.31 -0.69
N LYS A 672 -0.95 32.67 -0.07
CA LYS A 672 -0.04 31.78 -0.80
C LYS A 672 -0.61 30.36 -0.96
N TYR A 673 -1.31 29.87 0.07
CA TYR A 673 -1.71 28.46 0.17
C TYR A 673 -3.22 28.27 0.33
N THR A 674 -3.85 29.13 1.12
CA THR A 674 -5.26 28.98 1.50
C THR A 674 -6.21 29.54 0.45
N GLN A 675 -7.44 29.01 0.39
CA GLN A 675 -8.43 29.44 -0.61
C GLN A 675 -8.95 30.86 -0.34
N PHE A 676 -9.17 31.62 -1.42
CA PHE A 676 -9.80 32.94 -1.38
C PHE A 676 -11.33 32.83 -1.31
N ASN A 677 -12.03 33.92 -0.98
CA ASN A 677 -13.48 34.10 -1.20
C ASN A 677 -14.42 32.97 -0.73
N ILE A 678 -14.02 32.19 0.29
CA ILE A 678 -14.80 31.06 0.82
C ILE A 678 -16.25 31.48 1.17
N PRO A 679 -16.53 32.67 1.77
CA PRO A 679 -17.90 33.12 2.00
C PRO A 679 -18.72 33.34 0.72
N THR A 680 -18.12 33.87 -0.34
CA THR A 680 -18.80 34.10 -1.64
C THR A 680 -19.18 32.79 -2.30
N ALA A 681 -18.25 31.82 -2.30
CA ALA A 681 -18.50 30.49 -2.84
C ALA A 681 -19.62 29.77 -2.07
N HIS A 682 -19.65 29.89 -0.72
CA HIS A 682 -20.74 29.35 0.10
C HIS A 682 -22.06 30.09 -0.10
N ALA A 683 -22.05 31.42 -0.25
CA ALA A 683 -23.27 32.20 -0.47
C ALA A 683 -23.97 31.79 -1.78
N LEU A 684 -23.22 31.59 -2.87
CA LEU A 684 -23.78 31.07 -4.11
C LEU A 684 -24.24 29.61 -3.95
N MET A 685 -23.39 28.74 -3.38
CA MET A 685 -23.69 27.32 -3.18
C MET A 685 -24.98 27.10 -2.37
N LEU A 686 -25.16 27.82 -1.25
CA LEU A 686 -26.35 27.77 -0.40
C LEU A 686 -27.61 28.39 -1.05
N SER A 687 -27.46 29.13 -2.15
CA SER A 687 -28.57 29.70 -2.92
C SER A 687 -28.92 28.89 -4.19
N ASN A 688 -28.10 27.90 -4.54
CA ASN A 688 -28.29 27.12 -5.77
C ASN A 688 -29.50 26.18 -5.66
N LYS A 689 -30.52 26.46 -6.47
CA LYS A 689 -31.63 25.53 -6.71
C LYS A 689 -31.12 24.20 -7.29
N ASP A 690 -31.84 23.12 -7.00
CA ASP A 690 -31.65 21.77 -7.55
C ASP A 690 -30.25 21.18 -7.24
N SER A 691 -29.80 21.30 -5.99
CA SER A 691 -28.57 20.67 -5.47
C SER A 691 -28.60 20.60 -3.94
N ILE A 692 -28.01 19.57 -3.33
CA ILE A 692 -27.84 19.47 -1.87
C ILE A 692 -26.45 19.96 -1.48
N THR A 693 -26.39 21.02 -0.65
CA THR A 693 -25.10 21.59 -0.20
C THR A 693 -24.49 20.80 0.94
N ARG A 694 -23.30 20.23 0.73
CA ARG A 694 -22.43 19.67 1.78
C ARG A 694 -21.43 20.74 2.24
N VAL A 695 -21.63 21.24 3.46
CA VAL A 695 -20.69 22.16 4.12
C VAL A 695 -19.54 21.35 4.75
N TYR A 696 -18.29 21.82 4.60
CA TYR A 696 -17.14 21.24 5.28
C TYR A 696 -16.89 21.91 6.64
N TYR A 697 -16.35 21.16 7.60
CA TYR A 697 -16.18 21.59 8.99
C TYR A 697 -15.12 22.68 9.20
N GLY A 698 -14.06 22.68 8.39
CA GLY A 698 -12.91 23.60 8.49
C GLY A 698 -12.85 24.64 7.38
#